data_AF-A0A1V5W3U5-F1
#
_entry.id   AF-A0A1V5W3U5-F1
#
_cell.length_a   1.000
_cell.length_b   1.000
_cell.length_c   1.000
_cell.angle_alpha   90.00
_cell.angle_beta   90.00
_cell.angle_gamma   90.00
#
_symmetry.space_group_name_H-M   'P 1'
#
loop_
_entity.id
_entity.type
_entity.pdbx_description
1 polymer ?
#
loop_
_entity_poly.entity_id
_entity_poly.type
_entity_poly.pdbx_seq_one_letter_code
_entity_poly.pdbx_strand_id
1 'polypeptide(L)'
;MMETNGIKSVAVLTSGGDAQGMNAAVRAIVRTALYRGLDAYAIYEGYQGLVEGGTFIRKMDWDAVGGIQHRGGTIIGSARSAEFRTREGRLKAAYNLATHNINALVVIGGDGSLTGANIFRQEWPSLLAELVEQQRLPPETAQACSHLAIVGLVGSIDNDMAGTDMTIGADSALHRITEAVDAISSTASSHQRAFVIEVMGRNCGYLAMMSAIATGADWFLIPEYPPDVEDWGAQLVEVLKAGRRAGNRESLVILAEGARDRAGNPITSQQIKTVIEEGLGEETRITILGHVQRGGAPSAFDRYFPTLLGYTAIEELLSAPPDREPQILGIRENRVTPAPLMACVEKTQAVAAAIAAHDYEHAMELRGGSFRESYHTALTLMRATPHEPEPGQRRLRLAVLNCGAPAAGMNTAVRAAVRLGTDKGHIMLGVRNGFPGLANGQVQEMGWMSVAGWATRGGSELGTDRDLPTKADLYRIARTIEEHKIEGLLMIGGWAGYEGAYQMVQERPNYPVFNIPMICLPAAIDNNLPGSDLSVGADTALNNIVEAVDKIKQYAVASERCYVVEVMGRYCGYLALMSGLATGAERVYIHEEGITLADLLTDLEMLKEGFRRGKRLGLVIRNENANPSYTTDVICALFGEEGRDVFDVRQNILGHLQQGGDPTPFDRIQATRLAARCLEFLIQEAEKSEPAGVFIGLQGGKVTFTELQDLPRLADATLQRPKTQKWLDLRPIAKIMSLPGL
;
A
#
# COMPACT_ATOMS: atom_id res chain seq x y z
N MET A 1 -28.89 -15.61 12.20
CA MET A 1 -28.62 -15.98 10.79
C MET A 1 -29.33 -14.94 9.93
N MET A 2 -28.60 -14.15 9.15
CA MET A 2 -29.23 -13.27 8.15
C MET A 2 -29.89 -14.17 7.11
N GLU A 3 -31.11 -13.85 6.69
CA GLU A 3 -31.77 -14.51 5.57
C GLU A 3 -30.87 -14.38 4.34
N THR A 4 -30.42 -15.50 3.77
CA THR A 4 -29.66 -15.49 2.53
C THR A 4 -30.60 -15.05 1.42
N ASN A 5 -30.18 -14.12 0.54
CA ASN A 5 -30.95 -13.65 -0.61
C ASN A 5 -31.10 -14.73 -1.72
N GLY A 6 -31.39 -15.97 -1.34
CA GLY A 6 -31.46 -17.14 -2.23
C GLY A 6 -30.10 -17.69 -2.66
N ILE A 7 -28.98 -17.09 -2.21
CA ILE A 7 -27.63 -17.54 -2.54
C ILE A 7 -27.27 -18.77 -1.69
N LYS A 8 -26.93 -19.88 -2.37
CA LYS A 8 -26.45 -21.12 -1.75
C LYS A 8 -25.02 -21.47 -2.16
N SER A 9 -24.64 -21.10 -3.38
CA SER A 9 -23.31 -21.39 -3.94
C SER A 9 -22.72 -20.14 -4.56
N VAL A 10 -21.44 -19.90 -4.32
CA VAL A 10 -20.67 -18.81 -4.91
C VAL A 10 -19.48 -19.35 -5.68
N ALA A 11 -19.22 -18.79 -6.85
CA ALA A 11 -18.02 -19.08 -7.61
C ALA A 11 -17.07 -17.88 -7.66
N VAL A 12 -15.77 -18.16 -7.69
CA VAL A 12 -14.72 -17.17 -7.95
C VAL A 12 -13.95 -17.54 -9.21
N LEU A 13 -13.64 -16.54 -10.02
CA LEU A 13 -12.75 -16.68 -11.17
C LEU A 13 -11.74 -15.53 -11.22
N THR A 14 -10.55 -15.81 -11.74
CA THR A 14 -9.56 -14.78 -12.12
C THR A 14 -9.51 -14.68 -13.63
N SER A 15 -9.60 -13.47 -14.18
CA SER A 15 -9.56 -13.26 -15.63
C SER A 15 -8.82 -11.98 -16.01
N GLY A 16 -8.05 -12.05 -17.09
CA GLY A 16 -7.17 -10.97 -17.55
C GLY A 16 -5.71 -11.26 -17.24
N GLY A 17 -4.86 -10.23 -17.26
CA GLY A 17 -3.48 -10.37 -16.81
C GLY A 17 -3.45 -10.64 -15.30
N ASP A 18 -2.61 -11.57 -14.86
CA ASP A 18 -2.44 -11.85 -13.45
C ASP A 18 -1.77 -10.67 -12.72
N ALA A 19 -2.02 -10.61 -11.42
CA ALA A 19 -1.46 -9.61 -10.51
C ALA A 19 -1.22 -10.27 -9.15
N GLN A 20 -0.12 -9.88 -8.50
CA GLN A 20 0.23 -10.40 -7.18
C GLN A 20 -0.88 -10.02 -6.18
N GLY A 21 -1.35 -10.98 -5.39
CA GLY A 21 -2.44 -10.77 -4.42
C GLY A 21 -3.79 -11.35 -4.83
N MET A 22 -3.98 -11.75 -6.10
CA MET A 22 -5.20 -12.46 -6.53
C MET A 22 -5.47 -13.72 -5.68
N ASN A 23 -4.43 -14.48 -5.33
CA ASN A 23 -4.54 -15.65 -4.44
C ASN A 23 -5.06 -15.30 -3.03
N ALA A 24 -4.72 -14.13 -2.50
CA ALA A 24 -5.20 -13.67 -1.21
C ALA A 24 -6.71 -13.37 -1.26
N ALA A 25 -7.19 -12.74 -2.34
CA ALA A 25 -8.61 -12.55 -2.59
C ALA A 25 -9.36 -13.88 -2.76
N VAL A 26 -8.86 -14.79 -3.62
CA VAL A 26 -9.46 -16.13 -3.81
C VAL A 26 -9.58 -16.87 -2.47
N ARG A 27 -8.51 -16.88 -1.67
CA ARG A 27 -8.51 -17.49 -0.33
C ARG A 27 -9.60 -16.90 0.56
N ALA A 28 -9.71 -15.58 0.62
CA ALA A 28 -10.66 -14.90 1.48
C ALA A 28 -12.11 -15.14 1.04
N ILE A 29 -12.38 -15.15 -0.27
CA ILE A 29 -13.71 -15.45 -0.83
C ILE A 29 -14.13 -16.86 -0.43
N VAL A 30 -13.28 -17.87 -0.67
CA VAL A 30 -13.58 -19.27 -0.34
C VAL A 30 -13.82 -19.44 1.16
N ARG A 31 -12.91 -18.94 2.02
CA ARG A 31 -13.06 -19.09 3.49
C ARG A 31 -14.29 -18.37 4.02
N THR A 32 -14.59 -17.17 3.52
CA THR A 32 -15.75 -16.41 3.98
C THR A 32 -17.04 -17.08 3.52
N ALA A 33 -17.10 -17.60 2.29
CA ALA A 33 -18.25 -18.35 1.78
C ALA A 33 -18.54 -19.58 2.66
N LEU A 34 -17.52 -20.41 2.92
CA LEU A 34 -17.66 -21.59 3.77
C LEU A 34 -18.07 -21.22 5.21
N TYR A 35 -17.47 -20.16 5.77
CA TYR A 35 -17.85 -19.64 7.09
C TYR A 35 -19.32 -19.21 7.16
N ARG A 36 -19.86 -18.67 6.07
CA ARG A 36 -21.27 -18.28 5.94
C ARG A 36 -22.19 -19.45 5.60
N GLY A 37 -21.67 -20.68 5.51
CA GLY A 37 -22.43 -21.88 5.18
C GLY A 37 -22.80 -22.00 3.70
N LEU A 38 -22.09 -21.28 2.82
CA LEU A 38 -22.24 -21.38 1.37
C LEU A 38 -21.31 -22.44 0.80
N ASP A 39 -21.72 -23.05 -0.32
CA ASP A 39 -20.82 -23.83 -1.15
C ASP A 39 -19.90 -22.90 -1.96
N ALA A 40 -18.59 -23.11 -1.86
CA ALA A 40 -17.59 -22.33 -2.60
C ALA A 40 -17.08 -23.09 -3.83
N TYR A 41 -16.99 -22.41 -4.97
CA TYR A 41 -16.45 -22.96 -6.21
C TYR A 41 -15.33 -22.09 -6.78
N ALA A 42 -14.28 -22.71 -7.31
CA ALA A 42 -13.26 -22.05 -8.11
C ALA A 42 -13.45 -22.41 -9.59
N ILE A 43 -13.43 -21.40 -10.44
CA ILE A 43 -13.45 -21.56 -11.89
C ILE A 43 -12.03 -21.37 -12.40
N TYR A 44 -11.47 -22.44 -12.95
CA TYR A 44 -10.12 -22.45 -13.47
C TYR A 44 -10.05 -21.82 -14.86
N GLU A 45 -8.91 -21.21 -15.21
CA GLU A 45 -8.65 -20.59 -16.52
C GLU A 45 -9.66 -19.48 -16.91
N GLY A 46 -10.23 -18.80 -15.90
CA GLY A 46 -11.12 -17.66 -16.08
C GLY A 46 -12.38 -17.99 -16.89
N TYR A 47 -12.74 -17.10 -17.82
CA TYR A 47 -13.92 -17.31 -18.67
C TYR A 47 -13.81 -18.52 -19.58
N GLN A 48 -12.60 -18.99 -19.90
CA GLN A 48 -12.44 -20.17 -20.74
C GLN A 48 -12.95 -21.42 -20.00
N GLY A 49 -12.49 -21.64 -18.78
CA GLY A 49 -12.99 -22.77 -17.99
C GLY A 49 -14.45 -22.60 -17.55
N LEU A 50 -14.96 -21.37 -17.47
CA LEU A 50 -16.40 -21.14 -17.27
C LEU A 50 -17.24 -21.70 -18.43
N VAL A 51 -16.78 -21.50 -19.67
CA VAL A 51 -17.46 -21.99 -20.88
C VAL A 51 -17.28 -23.50 -21.04
N GLU A 52 -16.08 -24.02 -20.80
CA GLU A 52 -15.77 -25.45 -20.93
C GLU A 52 -16.48 -26.30 -19.84
N GLY A 53 -16.61 -25.77 -18.62
CA GLY A 53 -17.27 -26.47 -17.51
C GLY A 53 -16.52 -27.71 -17.02
N GLY A 54 -17.24 -28.68 -16.46
CA GLY A 54 -16.68 -29.95 -16.02
C GLY A 54 -15.56 -29.76 -14.97
N THR A 55 -14.36 -30.27 -15.25
CA THR A 55 -13.22 -30.23 -14.32
C THR A 55 -12.68 -28.83 -14.06
N PHE A 56 -13.10 -27.81 -14.82
CA PHE A 56 -12.71 -26.43 -14.59
C PHE A 56 -13.55 -25.73 -13.52
N ILE A 57 -14.72 -26.26 -13.14
CA ILE A 57 -15.53 -25.71 -12.04
C ILE A 57 -15.42 -26.68 -10.87
N ARG A 58 -14.60 -26.30 -9.87
CA ARG A 58 -14.28 -27.19 -8.74
C ARG A 58 -14.86 -26.67 -7.46
N LYS A 59 -15.57 -27.53 -6.73
CA LYS A 59 -15.97 -27.25 -5.35
C LYS A 59 -14.72 -27.16 -4.47
N MET A 60 -14.65 -26.12 -3.66
CA MET A 60 -13.51 -25.81 -2.79
C MET A 60 -13.88 -26.13 -1.34
N ASP A 61 -12.93 -26.71 -0.62
CA ASP A 61 -12.97 -26.81 0.84
C ASP A 61 -12.02 -25.77 1.47
N TRP A 62 -11.94 -25.79 2.80
CA TRP A 62 -11.14 -24.82 3.55
C TRP A 62 -9.64 -24.93 3.29
N ASP A 63 -9.17 -26.15 3.02
CA ASP A 63 -7.76 -26.49 2.88
C ASP A 63 -7.26 -26.31 1.44
N ALA A 64 -8.16 -26.35 0.44
CA ALA A 64 -7.87 -26.09 -0.96
C ALA A 64 -7.29 -24.69 -1.24
N VAL A 65 -7.52 -23.73 -0.33
CA VAL A 65 -6.94 -22.39 -0.34
C VAL A 65 -5.90 -22.16 0.77
N GLY A 66 -5.44 -23.23 1.42
CA GLY A 66 -4.35 -23.21 2.38
C GLY A 66 -3.02 -22.86 1.70
N GLY A 67 -2.23 -21.98 2.33
CA GLY A 67 -0.86 -21.71 1.88
C GLY A 67 -0.70 -20.97 0.55
N ILE A 68 -1.77 -20.47 -0.08
CA ILE A 68 -1.66 -19.77 -1.39
C ILE A 68 -1.39 -18.27 -1.28
N GLN A 69 -1.59 -17.67 -0.10
CA GLN A 69 -1.57 -16.22 0.10
C GLN A 69 -0.24 -15.54 -0.27
N HIS A 70 0.88 -16.23 -0.09
CA HIS A 70 2.22 -15.73 -0.40
C HIS A 70 2.66 -16.01 -1.84
N ARG A 71 1.84 -16.73 -2.62
CA ARG A 71 2.19 -17.11 -4.00
C ARG A 71 1.80 -15.98 -4.96
N GLY A 72 2.70 -15.66 -5.88
CA GLY A 72 2.41 -14.79 -7.02
C GLY A 72 1.41 -15.40 -8.00
N GLY A 73 0.95 -14.58 -8.94
CA GLY A 73 -0.03 -14.95 -9.96
C GLY A 73 -1.38 -15.40 -9.38
N THR A 74 -2.04 -16.33 -10.06
CA THR A 74 -3.30 -16.95 -9.63
C THR A 74 -3.22 -18.49 -9.71
N ILE A 75 -3.55 -19.18 -8.62
CA ILE A 75 -3.55 -20.65 -8.55
C ILE A 75 -4.71 -21.28 -9.33
N ILE A 76 -5.74 -20.49 -9.68
CA ILE A 76 -6.87 -20.94 -10.50
C ILE A 76 -6.68 -20.56 -11.98
N GLY A 77 -5.52 -20.02 -12.37
CA GLY A 77 -5.23 -19.70 -13.77
C GLY A 77 -6.07 -18.54 -14.32
N SER A 78 -5.74 -18.12 -15.54
CA SER A 78 -6.45 -17.05 -16.24
C SER A 78 -6.18 -17.19 -17.73
N ALA A 79 -7.22 -17.48 -18.51
CA ALA A 79 -7.12 -17.58 -19.96
C ALA A 79 -8.07 -16.60 -20.66
N ARG A 80 -7.66 -16.15 -21.85
CA ARG A 80 -8.53 -15.37 -22.75
C ARG A 80 -9.54 -16.34 -23.38
N SER A 81 -10.83 -16.01 -23.32
CA SER A 81 -11.88 -16.78 -23.99
C SER A 81 -12.47 -16.01 -25.16
N ALA A 82 -12.22 -16.49 -26.38
CA ALA A 82 -12.90 -15.97 -27.57
C ALA A 82 -14.37 -16.42 -27.59
N GLU A 83 -14.66 -17.62 -27.10
CA GLU A 83 -16.00 -18.20 -27.09
C GLU A 83 -16.95 -17.44 -26.16
N PHE A 84 -16.49 -16.99 -24.98
CA PHE A 84 -17.32 -16.19 -24.07
C PHE A 84 -17.78 -14.84 -24.67
N ARG A 85 -17.12 -14.35 -25.73
CA ARG A 85 -17.57 -13.16 -26.47
C ARG A 85 -18.82 -13.42 -27.30
N THR A 86 -19.11 -14.68 -27.64
CA THR A 86 -20.33 -15.06 -28.36
C THR A 86 -21.45 -15.39 -27.37
N ARG A 87 -22.70 -15.20 -27.81
CA ARG A 87 -23.87 -15.58 -27.00
C ARG A 87 -23.92 -17.10 -26.76
N GLU A 88 -23.48 -17.91 -27.72
CA GLU A 88 -23.39 -19.37 -27.57
C GLU A 88 -22.43 -19.77 -26.43
N GLY A 89 -21.26 -19.14 -26.35
CA GLY A 89 -20.33 -19.37 -25.23
C GLY A 89 -20.93 -18.97 -23.89
N ARG A 90 -21.62 -17.82 -23.84
CA ARG A 90 -22.34 -17.40 -22.62
C ARG A 90 -23.49 -18.34 -22.26
N LEU A 91 -24.18 -18.92 -23.24
CA LEU A 91 -25.21 -19.94 -23.01
C LEU A 91 -24.62 -21.20 -22.36
N LYS A 92 -23.44 -21.66 -22.83
CA LYS A 92 -22.69 -22.77 -22.21
C LYS A 92 -22.26 -22.43 -20.78
N ALA A 93 -21.72 -21.22 -20.57
CA ALA A 93 -21.35 -20.73 -19.25
C ALA A 93 -22.53 -20.70 -18.27
N ALA A 94 -23.70 -20.19 -18.70
CA ALA A 94 -24.91 -20.14 -17.89
C ALA A 94 -25.39 -21.55 -17.50
N TYR A 95 -25.37 -22.48 -18.46
CA TYR A 95 -25.66 -23.90 -18.18
C TYR A 95 -24.73 -24.49 -17.13
N ASN A 96 -23.42 -24.26 -17.25
CA ASN A 96 -22.44 -24.80 -16.31
C ASN A 96 -22.61 -24.25 -14.90
N LEU A 97 -22.91 -22.95 -14.73
CA LEU A 97 -23.19 -22.38 -13.41
C LEU A 97 -24.50 -22.89 -12.81
N ALA A 98 -25.58 -22.90 -13.61
CA ALA A 98 -26.90 -23.28 -13.14
C ALA A 98 -26.97 -24.77 -12.72
N THR A 99 -26.25 -25.66 -13.41
CA THR A 99 -26.19 -27.09 -13.02
C THR A 99 -25.50 -27.32 -11.68
N HIS A 100 -24.66 -26.39 -11.23
CA HIS A 100 -24.05 -26.39 -9.89
C HIS A 100 -24.83 -25.54 -8.87
N ASN A 101 -26.01 -25.04 -9.22
CA ASN A 101 -26.80 -24.08 -8.42
C ASN A 101 -26.01 -22.82 -8.02
N ILE A 102 -25.08 -22.38 -8.88
CA ILE A 102 -24.29 -21.17 -8.66
C ILE A 102 -25.07 -19.98 -9.20
N ASN A 103 -25.47 -19.09 -8.29
CA ASN A 103 -26.19 -17.86 -8.58
C ASN A 103 -25.47 -16.61 -8.04
N ALA A 104 -24.23 -16.77 -7.57
CA ALA A 104 -23.34 -15.69 -7.16
C ALA A 104 -21.95 -15.87 -7.75
N LEU A 105 -21.39 -14.81 -8.33
CA LEU A 105 -20.10 -14.83 -9.01
C LEU A 105 -19.22 -13.66 -8.55
N VAL A 106 -18.01 -13.98 -8.07
CA VAL A 106 -16.97 -13.00 -7.80
C VAL A 106 -15.94 -13.04 -8.93
N VAL A 107 -15.76 -11.92 -9.63
CA VAL A 107 -14.81 -11.80 -10.76
C VAL A 107 -13.63 -10.95 -10.33
N ILE A 108 -12.44 -11.53 -10.34
CA ILE A 108 -11.18 -10.83 -10.06
C ILE A 108 -10.46 -10.57 -11.40
N GLY A 109 -10.33 -9.31 -11.79
CA GLY A 109 -9.70 -8.97 -13.07
C GLY A 109 -9.67 -7.48 -13.40
N GLY A 110 -9.27 -7.17 -14.63
CA GLY A 110 -9.28 -5.80 -15.16
C GLY A 110 -10.66 -5.35 -15.69
N ASP A 111 -10.70 -4.13 -16.21
CA ASP A 111 -11.87 -3.48 -16.82
C ASP A 111 -12.62 -4.36 -17.83
N GLY A 112 -11.90 -5.03 -18.74
CA GLY A 112 -12.49 -5.90 -19.75
C GLY A 112 -13.19 -7.13 -19.17
N SER A 113 -12.61 -7.72 -18.11
CA SER A 113 -13.19 -8.88 -17.42
C SER A 113 -14.48 -8.49 -16.70
N LEU A 114 -14.49 -7.32 -16.07
CA LEU A 114 -15.63 -6.78 -15.32
C LEU A 114 -16.77 -6.37 -16.27
N THR A 115 -16.44 -5.79 -17.43
CA THR A 115 -17.41 -5.49 -18.49
C THR A 115 -18.11 -6.77 -18.98
N GLY A 116 -17.33 -7.83 -19.23
CA GLY A 116 -17.87 -9.14 -19.63
C GLY A 116 -18.81 -9.75 -18.58
N ALA A 117 -18.49 -9.56 -17.29
CA ALA A 117 -19.33 -10.02 -16.19
C ALA A 117 -20.70 -9.32 -16.19
N ASN A 118 -20.71 -8.00 -16.39
CA ASN A 118 -21.95 -7.23 -16.43
C ASN A 118 -22.85 -7.63 -17.62
N ILE A 119 -22.27 -7.78 -18.82
CA ILE A 119 -23.01 -8.26 -20.00
C ILE A 119 -23.63 -9.63 -19.71
N PHE A 120 -22.86 -10.53 -19.09
CA PHE A 120 -23.34 -11.87 -18.75
C PHE A 120 -24.51 -11.84 -17.76
N ARG A 121 -24.47 -10.99 -16.73
CA ARG A 121 -25.61 -10.78 -15.82
C ARG A 121 -26.84 -10.23 -16.53
N GLN A 122 -26.68 -9.25 -17.44
CA GLN A 122 -27.80 -8.67 -18.18
C GLN A 122 -28.48 -9.71 -19.08
N GLU A 123 -27.70 -10.57 -19.73
CA GLU A 123 -28.23 -11.64 -20.58
C GLU A 123 -28.79 -12.84 -19.78
N TRP A 124 -28.42 -12.97 -18.50
CA TRP A 124 -28.70 -14.15 -17.66
C TRP A 124 -30.15 -14.66 -17.73
N PRO A 125 -31.20 -13.84 -17.55
CA PRO A 125 -32.58 -14.34 -17.60
C PRO A 125 -32.94 -14.92 -18.97
N SER A 126 -32.45 -14.29 -20.06
CA SER A 126 -32.68 -14.75 -21.42
C SER A 126 -31.94 -16.05 -21.74
N LEU A 127 -30.73 -16.21 -21.19
CA LEU A 127 -29.94 -17.44 -21.36
C LEU A 127 -30.60 -18.62 -20.64
N LEU A 128 -31.11 -18.42 -19.43
CA LEU A 128 -31.83 -19.46 -18.70
C LEU A 128 -33.14 -19.86 -19.38
N ALA A 129 -33.92 -18.88 -19.88
CA ALA A 129 -35.14 -19.16 -20.61
C ALA A 129 -34.87 -20.02 -21.86
N GLU A 130 -33.83 -19.68 -22.62
CA GLU A 130 -33.38 -20.43 -23.79
C GLU A 130 -32.94 -21.87 -23.43
N LEU A 131 -32.23 -22.05 -22.31
CA LEU A 131 -31.82 -23.39 -21.84
C LEU A 131 -33.01 -24.26 -21.41
N VAL A 132 -34.05 -23.66 -20.84
CA VAL A 132 -35.29 -24.36 -20.47
C VAL A 132 -36.09 -24.73 -21.73
N GLU A 133 -36.20 -23.82 -22.69
CA GLU A 133 -36.87 -24.08 -23.98
C GLU A 133 -36.17 -25.22 -24.75
N GLN A 134 -34.84 -25.24 -24.74
CA GLN A 134 -34.02 -26.31 -25.32
C GLN A 134 -34.03 -27.61 -24.50
N GLN A 135 -34.76 -27.68 -23.38
CA GLN A 135 -34.82 -28.82 -22.46
C GLN A 135 -33.45 -29.23 -21.90
N ARG A 136 -32.50 -28.31 -21.87
CA ARG A 136 -31.14 -28.53 -21.34
C ARG A 136 -31.09 -28.31 -19.83
N LEU A 137 -31.93 -27.43 -19.29
CA LEU A 137 -31.98 -27.11 -17.87
C LEU A 137 -33.41 -27.29 -17.32
N PRO A 138 -33.59 -27.96 -16.17
CA PRO A 138 -34.91 -28.07 -15.54
C PRO A 138 -35.48 -26.69 -15.15
N PRO A 139 -36.79 -26.43 -15.31
CA PRO A 139 -37.42 -25.16 -14.90
C PRO A 139 -37.19 -24.82 -13.42
N GLU A 140 -37.16 -25.81 -12.53
CA GLU A 140 -36.92 -25.63 -11.09
C GLU A 140 -35.50 -25.10 -10.82
N THR A 141 -34.49 -25.64 -11.51
CA THR A 141 -33.10 -25.18 -11.40
C THR A 141 -32.95 -23.76 -11.96
N ALA A 142 -33.60 -23.46 -13.08
CA ALA A 142 -33.63 -22.12 -13.65
C ALA A 142 -34.29 -21.11 -12.70
N GLN A 143 -35.36 -21.51 -12.01
CA GLN A 143 -36.04 -20.66 -11.02
C GLN A 143 -35.16 -20.42 -9.79
N ALA A 144 -34.48 -21.45 -9.28
CA ALA A 144 -33.56 -21.33 -8.14
C ALA A 144 -32.37 -20.42 -8.45
N CYS A 145 -31.93 -20.36 -9.71
CA CYS A 145 -30.86 -19.50 -10.19
C CYS A 145 -31.38 -18.29 -11.00
N SER A 146 -32.63 -17.87 -10.79
CA SER A 146 -33.29 -16.84 -11.62
C SER A 146 -32.57 -15.49 -11.64
N HIS A 147 -31.72 -15.23 -10.65
CA HIS A 147 -30.85 -14.07 -10.58
C HIS A 147 -29.37 -14.47 -10.50
N LEU A 148 -28.48 -13.67 -11.10
CA LEU A 148 -27.03 -13.79 -10.96
C LEU A 148 -26.48 -12.54 -10.25
N ALA A 149 -26.07 -12.72 -9.00
CA ALA A 149 -25.40 -11.68 -8.22
C ALA A 149 -23.90 -11.62 -8.62
N ILE A 150 -23.38 -10.43 -8.88
CA ILE A 150 -21.98 -10.23 -9.29
C ILE A 150 -21.31 -9.18 -8.43
N VAL A 151 -20.11 -9.52 -7.95
CA VAL A 151 -19.16 -8.57 -7.36
C VAL A 151 -17.83 -8.64 -8.12
N GLY A 152 -17.30 -7.48 -8.48
CA GLY A 152 -16.00 -7.32 -9.13
C GLY A 152 -14.92 -6.93 -8.15
N LEU A 153 -13.75 -7.58 -8.24
CA LEU A 153 -12.52 -7.12 -7.60
C LEU A 153 -11.50 -6.76 -8.69
N VAL A 154 -10.81 -5.63 -8.53
CA VAL A 154 -9.89 -5.16 -9.57
C VAL A 154 -8.49 -5.74 -9.38
N GLY A 155 -8.16 -6.76 -10.18
CA GLY A 155 -6.83 -7.35 -10.26
C GLY A 155 -6.04 -6.79 -11.43
N SER A 156 -5.14 -5.84 -11.16
CA SER A 156 -4.31 -5.18 -12.17
C SER A 156 -3.09 -4.55 -11.51
N ILE A 157 -1.93 -4.62 -12.15
CA ILE A 157 -0.74 -3.88 -11.72
C ILE A 157 -0.77 -2.40 -12.16
N ASP A 158 -1.58 -2.09 -13.17
CA ASP A 158 -1.52 -0.81 -13.89
C ASP A 158 -2.11 0.36 -13.06
N ASN A 159 -2.90 0.05 -12.02
CA ASN A 159 -3.70 0.99 -11.22
C ASN A 159 -4.54 1.97 -12.06
N ASP A 160 -5.15 1.45 -13.13
CA ASP A 160 -5.84 2.23 -14.15
C ASP A 160 -7.37 2.26 -14.00
N MET A 161 -7.91 1.60 -12.98
CA MET A 161 -9.34 1.42 -12.79
C MET A 161 -9.94 2.45 -11.83
N ALA A 162 -10.95 3.20 -12.28
CA ALA A 162 -11.74 4.05 -11.41
C ALA A 162 -12.55 3.19 -10.42
N GLY A 163 -12.87 3.75 -9.26
CA GLY A 163 -13.55 2.98 -8.20
C GLY A 163 -12.65 2.67 -7.01
N THR A 164 -11.34 2.54 -7.24
CA THR A 164 -10.34 2.20 -6.22
C THR A 164 -9.13 3.13 -6.30
N ASP A 165 -8.51 3.44 -5.15
CA ASP A 165 -7.27 4.21 -5.06
C ASP A 165 -6.04 3.35 -5.39
N MET A 166 -6.14 2.03 -5.14
CA MET A 166 -5.12 1.04 -5.44
C MET A 166 -5.77 -0.26 -5.93
N THR A 167 -5.32 -0.80 -7.07
CA THR A 167 -5.74 -2.11 -7.59
C THR A 167 -4.89 -3.23 -6.99
N ILE A 168 -5.43 -4.45 -6.93
CA ILE A 168 -4.70 -5.63 -6.42
C ILE A 168 -3.50 -5.89 -7.33
N GLY A 169 -2.29 -5.81 -6.74
CA GLY A 169 -1.00 -6.04 -7.38
C GLY A 169 -0.23 -4.79 -7.77
N ALA A 170 -0.84 -3.60 -7.73
CA ALA A 170 -0.15 -2.36 -8.08
C ALA A 170 0.98 -2.03 -7.10
N ASP A 171 0.78 -2.26 -5.80
CA ASP A 171 1.80 -2.06 -4.78
C ASP A 171 2.95 -3.05 -4.95
N SER A 172 2.65 -4.33 -5.17
CA SER A 172 3.64 -5.37 -5.46
C SER A 172 4.45 -5.06 -6.72
N ALA A 173 3.82 -4.55 -7.77
CA ALA A 173 4.53 -4.12 -8.98
C ALA A 173 5.48 -2.95 -8.69
N LEU A 174 5.06 -1.95 -7.89
CA LEU A 174 5.94 -0.88 -7.43
C LEU A 174 7.14 -1.40 -6.64
N HIS A 175 6.96 -2.43 -5.81
CA HIS A 175 8.08 -3.09 -5.12
C HIS A 175 9.08 -3.67 -6.13
N ARG A 176 8.60 -4.41 -7.14
CA ARG A 176 9.47 -4.99 -8.19
C ARG A 176 10.23 -3.92 -8.97
N ILE A 177 9.55 -2.82 -9.33
CA ILE A 177 10.17 -1.69 -10.03
C ILE A 177 11.24 -1.06 -9.14
N THR A 178 10.89 -0.71 -7.90
CA THR A 178 11.79 -0.02 -6.97
C THR A 178 13.04 -0.85 -6.67
N GLU A 179 12.90 -2.15 -6.42
CA GLU A 179 14.05 -3.04 -6.22
C GLU A 179 14.97 -3.11 -7.44
N ALA A 180 14.40 -3.16 -8.65
CA ALA A 180 15.19 -3.17 -9.87
C ALA A 180 15.92 -1.83 -10.08
N VAL A 181 15.24 -0.70 -9.84
CA VAL A 181 15.86 0.63 -9.98
C VAL A 181 16.94 0.86 -8.93
N ASP A 182 16.71 0.47 -7.67
CA ASP A 182 17.70 0.59 -6.60
C ASP A 182 18.96 -0.26 -6.93
N ALA A 183 18.77 -1.48 -7.47
CA ALA A 183 19.88 -2.30 -7.96
C ALA A 183 20.63 -1.63 -9.13
N ILE A 184 19.91 -1.03 -10.09
CA ILE A 184 20.49 -0.32 -11.23
C ILE A 184 21.26 0.94 -10.78
N SER A 185 20.72 1.70 -9.83
CA SER A 185 21.36 2.90 -9.25
C SER A 185 22.77 2.58 -8.72
N SER A 186 22.93 1.45 -8.03
CA SER A 186 24.26 1.05 -7.52
C SER A 186 25.34 0.96 -8.62
N THR A 187 25.00 0.42 -9.80
CA THR A 187 25.93 0.33 -10.94
C THR A 187 26.00 1.64 -11.76
N ALA A 188 24.89 2.37 -11.85
CA ALA A 188 24.81 3.65 -12.56
C ALA A 188 25.72 4.70 -11.92
N SER A 189 25.64 4.88 -10.60
CA SER A 189 26.49 5.79 -9.82
C SER A 189 27.99 5.43 -9.87
N SER A 190 28.29 4.14 -9.98
CA SER A 190 29.67 3.62 -10.07
C SER A 190 30.35 3.99 -11.39
N HIS A 191 29.60 3.93 -12.50
CA HIS A 191 30.13 4.20 -13.85
C HIS A 191 29.74 5.58 -14.41
N GLN A 192 29.06 6.39 -13.62
CA GLN A 192 28.50 7.68 -14.03
C GLN A 192 27.61 7.63 -15.28
N ARG A 193 26.77 6.59 -15.39
CA ARG A 193 25.95 6.31 -16.57
C ARG A 193 24.54 6.88 -16.48
N ALA A 194 23.91 6.99 -17.66
CA ALA A 194 22.48 7.21 -17.79
C ALA A 194 21.74 5.87 -18.03
N PHE A 195 20.58 5.70 -17.40
CA PHE A 195 19.69 4.56 -17.59
C PHE A 195 18.29 5.02 -17.97
N VAL A 196 17.74 4.39 -19.01
CA VAL A 196 16.33 4.48 -19.41
C VAL A 196 15.64 3.21 -18.97
N ILE A 197 14.68 3.32 -18.06
CA ILE A 197 14.01 2.19 -17.42
C ILE A 197 12.56 2.17 -17.88
N GLU A 198 12.20 1.15 -18.66
CA GLU A 198 10.85 0.98 -19.19
C GLU A 198 10.00 0.15 -18.23
N VAL A 199 8.89 0.73 -17.78
CA VAL A 199 7.96 0.16 -16.80
C VAL A 199 6.59 -0.12 -17.42
N MET A 200 5.92 -1.15 -16.91
CA MET A 200 4.56 -1.49 -17.34
C MET A 200 3.54 -0.46 -16.83
N GLY A 201 2.33 -0.54 -17.35
CA GLY A 201 1.21 0.33 -16.93
C GLY A 201 0.13 0.49 -18.00
N ARG A 202 0.27 -0.19 -19.14
CA ARG A 202 -0.55 -0.07 -20.34
C ARG A 202 -0.64 1.39 -20.79
N ASN A 203 -1.80 2.00 -20.64
CA ASN A 203 -2.08 3.40 -20.96
C ASN A 203 -2.18 4.23 -19.68
N CYS A 204 -1.55 3.78 -18.60
CA CYS A 204 -1.48 4.45 -17.31
C CYS A 204 -0.03 4.69 -16.89
N GLY A 205 0.27 5.92 -16.50
CA GLY A 205 1.56 6.35 -15.99
C GLY A 205 1.74 6.21 -14.49
N TYR A 206 0.77 5.61 -13.77
CA TYR A 206 0.82 5.51 -12.31
C TYR A 206 2.10 4.83 -11.82
N LEU A 207 2.46 3.66 -12.37
CA LEU A 207 3.67 2.94 -12.00
C LEU A 207 4.93 3.76 -12.30
N ALA A 208 5.01 4.42 -13.45
CA ALA A 208 6.14 5.26 -13.84
C ALA A 208 6.31 6.48 -12.93
N MET A 209 5.23 7.21 -12.68
CA MET A 209 5.25 8.40 -11.82
C MET A 209 5.60 8.03 -10.38
N MET A 210 4.93 7.02 -9.82
CA MET A 210 5.14 6.62 -8.42
C MET A 210 6.51 5.99 -8.20
N SER A 211 7.01 5.18 -9.15
CA SER A 211 8.39 4.69 -9.08
C SER A 211 9.40 5.82 -9.18
N ALA A 212 9.17 6.82 -10.03
CA ALA A 212 10.08 7.97 -10.16
C ALA A 212 10.15 8.79 -8.86
N ILE A 213 9.03 8.98 -8.16
CA ILE A 213 9.00 9.57 -6.81
C ILE A 213 9.78 8.71 -5.82
N ALA A 214 9.52 7.39 -5.81
CA ALA A 214 10.10 6.45 -4.86
C ALA A 214 11.61 6.24 -5.03
N THR A 215 12.12 6.30 -6.26
CA THR A 215 13.54 6.07 -6.57
C THR A 215 14.33 7.37 -6.64
N GLY A 216 13.65 8.51 -6.76
CA GLY A 216 14.29 9.81 -6.95
C GLY A 216 14.89 9.96 -8.34
N ALA A 217 14.21 9.44 -9.37
CA ALA A 217 14.60 9.56 -10.77
C ALA A 217 14.77 11.03 -11.21
N ASP A 218 15.55 11.28 -12.27
CA ASP A 218 15.79 12.62 -12.80
C ASP A 218 14.69 13.06 -13.78
N TRP A 219 14.02 12.11 -14.43
CA TRP A 219 12.91 12.37 -15.33
C TRP A 219 11.97 11.18 -15.43
N PHE A 220 10.71 11.45 -15.80
CA PHE A 220 9.74 10.41 -16.12
C PHE A 220 8.79 10.84 -17.24
N LEU A 221 8.24 9.86 -17.95
CA LEU A 221 7.34 10.06 -19.08
C LEU A 221 6.08 9.20 -18.92
N ILE A 222 4.91 9.84 -19.02
CA ILE A 222 3.61 9.20 -18.81
C ILE A 222 2.61 9.54 -19.93
N PRO A 223 1.66 8.65 -20.25
CA PRO A 223 0.63 8.90 -21.26
C PRO A 223 -0.38 9.98 -20.87
N GLU A 224 -0.66 10.17 -19.57
CA GLU A 224 -1.66 11.14 -19.11
C GLU A 224 -1.23 12.59 -19.33
N TYR A 225 0.07 12.86 -19.34
CA TYR A 225 0.62 14.18 -19.60
C TYR A 225 1.92 14.07 -20.40
N PRO A 226 1.82 13.95 -21.74
CA PRO A 226 2.97 14.03 -22.63
C PRO A 226 3.76 15.32 -22.45
N PRO A 227 5.08 15.30 -22.74
CA PRO A 227 5.91 16.50 -22.76
C PRO A 227 5.21 17.65 -23.52
N ASP A 228 5.21 18.84 -22.93
CA ASP A 228 4.48 20.01 -23.42
C ASP A 228 5.26 20.84 -24.45
N VAL A 229 6.51 20.45 -24.72
CA VAL A 229 7.37 21.02 -25.75
C VAL A 229 7.51 20.10 -26.96
N GLU A 230 7.61 20.66 -28.16
CA GLU A 230 7.83 19.88 -29.39
C GLU A 230 9.18 19.13 -29.32
N ASP A 231 10.24 19.82 -28.91
CA ASP A 231 11.57 19.23 -28.72
C ASP A 231 11.77 18.77 -27.27
N TRP A 232 10.99 17.75 -26.88
CA TRP A 232 11.14 17.10 -25.57
C TRP A 232 12.52 16.48 -25.36
N GLY A 233 13.22 16.15 -26.46
CA GLY A 233 14.56 15.61 -26.42
C GLY A 233 15.57 16.63 -25.91
N ALA A 234 15.53 17.86 -26.44
CA ALA A 234 16.37 18.95 -25.95
C ALA A 234 16.06 19.30 -24.48
N GLN A 235 14.79 19.32 -24.09
CA GLN A 235 14.40 19.55 -22.69
C GLN A 235 14.98 18.48 -21.75
N LEU A 236 14.84 17.21 -22.13
CA LEU A 236 15.42 16.09 -21.38
C LEU A 236 16.95 16.27 -21.22
N VAL A 237 17.65 16.56 -22.32
CA VAL A 237 19.10 16.75 -22.30
C VAL A 237 19.52 17.89 -21.38
N GLU A 238 18.80 19.02 -21.41
CA GLU A 238 19.10 20.16 -20.54
C GLU A 238 18.88 19.83 -19.06
N VAL A 239 17.82 19.09 -18.73
CA VAL A 239 17.55 18.66 -17.36
C VAL A 239 18.64 17.74 -16.84
N LEU A 240 19.05 16.75 -17.64
CA LEU A 240 20.13 15.84 -17.26
C LEU A 240 21.48 16.57 -17.14
N LYS A 241 21.82 17.48 -18.08
CA LYS A 241 23.02 18.33 -17.99
C LYS A 241 23.02 19.20 -16.75
N ALA A 242 21.88 19.78 -16.38
CA ALA A 242 21.74 20.53 -15.15
C ALA A 242 21.96 19.63 -13.92
N GLY A 243 21.42 18.41 -13.93
CA GLY A 243 21.63 17.43 -12.86
C GLY A 243 23.10 17.05 -12.69
N ARG A 244 23.81 16.79 -13.80
CA ARG A 244 25.26 16.54 -13.81
C ARG A 244 26.05 17.70 -13.22
N ARG A 245 25.74 18.94 -13.63
CA ARG A 245 26.38 20.16 -13.09
C ARG A 245 26.10 20.36 -11.60
N ALA A 246 24.91 19.97 -11.12
CA ALA A 246 24.56 20.02 -9.71
C ALA A 246 25.28 18.94 -8.87
N GLY A 247 25.84 17.91 -9.51
CA GLY A 247 26.62 16.85 -8.88
C GLY A 247 25.98 15.46 -8.92
N ASN A 248 24.90 15.26 -9.68
CA ASN A 248 24.31 13.93 -9.85
C ASN A 248 25.30 12.99 -10.55
N ARG A 249 25.63 11.90 -9.85
CA ARG A 249 26.55 10.89 -10.35
C ARG A 249 25.92 9.95 -11.36
N GLU A 250 24.61 9.87 -11.44
CA GLU A 250 23.86 9.07 -12.40
C GLU A 250 22.71 9.86 -13.00
N SER A 251 22.11 9.32 -14.07
CA SER A 251 20.88 9.84 -14.63
C SER A 251 19.88 8.70 -14.82
N LEU A 252 18.73 8.80 -14.15
CA LEU A 252 17.68 7.79 -14.20
C LEU A 252 16.44 8.39 -14.87
N VAL A 253 16.03 7.81 -15.99
CA VAL A 253 14.83 8.20 -16.73
C VAL A 253 13.84 7.05 -16.71
N ILE A 254 12.65 7.25 -16.15
CA ILE A 254 11.59 6.24 -16.09
C ILE A 254 10.58 6.47 -17.21
N LEU A 255 10.37 5.45 -18.04
CA LEU A 255 9.48 5.49 -19.19
C LEU A 255 8.28 4.56 -18.96
N ALA A 256 7.06 5.09 -18.93
CA ALA A 256 5.86 4.26 -19.02
C ALA A 256 5.76 3.61 -20.42
N GLU A 257 5.39 2.32 -20.51
CA GLU A 257 5.24 1.62 -21.79
C GLU A 257 4.23 2.29 -22.74
N GLY A 258 3.26 3.02 -22.19
CA GLY A 258 2.26 3.78 -22.95
C GLY A 258 2.65 5.21 -23.30
N ALA A 259 3.86 5.67 -22.96
CA ALA A 259 4.26 7.07 -23.14
C ALA A 259 4.22 7.52 -24.61
N ARG A 260 3.77 8.75 -24.83
CA ARG A 260 3.55 9.36 -26.14
C ARG A 260 3.97 10.83 -26.12
N ASP A 261 4.21 11.38 -27.30
CA ASP A 261 4.31 12.83 -27.50
C ASP A 261 2.91 13.47 -27.66
N ARG A 262 2.86 14.81 -27.73
CA ARG A 262 1.61 15.56 -27.93
C ARG A 262 0.93 15.28 -29.28
N ALA A 263 1.69 14.82 -30.28
CA ALA A 263 1.17 14.39 -31.57
C ALA A 263 0.61 12.95 -31.55
N GLY A 264 0.71 12.25 -30.41
CA GLY A 264 0.22 10.88 -30.21
C GLY A 264 1.19 9.79 -30.65
N ASN A 265 2.39 10.16 -31.12
CA ASN A 265 3.41 9.19 -31.50
C ASN A 265 4.00 8.54 -30.23
N PRO A 266 4.23 7.21 -30.23
CA PRO A 266 4.89 6.55 -29.12
C PRO A 266 6.30 7.10 -28.88
N ILE A 267 6.63 7.36 -27.62
CA ILE A 267 8.02 7.65 -27.19
C ILE A 267 8.65 6.34 -26.75
N THR A 268 9.70 5.92 -27.44
CA THR A 268 10.38 4.64 -27.19
C THR A 268 11.64 4.82 -26.36
N SER A 269 12.01 3.78 -25.60
CA SER A 269 13.27 3.75 -24.84
C SER A 269 14.50 3.93 -25.73
N GLN A 270 14.45 3.48 -26.98
CA GLN A 270 15.51 3.67 -27.96
C GLN A 270 15.65 5.13 -28.42
N GLN A 271 14.55 5.85 -28.63
CA GLN A 271 14.59 7.28 -28.95
C GLN A 271 15.21 8.08 -27.81
N ILE A 272 14.80 7.81 -26.57
CA ILE A 272 15.35 8.47 -25.38
C ILE A 272 16.86 8.20 -25.27
N LYS A 273 17.28 6.95 -25.46
CA LYS A 273 18.70 6.59 -25.46
C LYS A 273 19.48 7.42 -26.48
N THR A 274 19.03 7.48 -27.72
CA THR A 274 19.69 8.25 -28.79
C THR A 274 19.79 9.73 -28.42
N VAL A 275 18.70 10.32 -27.93
CA VAL A 275 18.67 11.72 -27.46
C VAL A 275 19.71 11.99 -26.37
N ILE A 276 19.83 11.10 -25.38
CA ILE A 276 20.79 11.23 -24.28
C ILE A 276 22.23 11.07 -24.79
N GLU A 277 22.50 10.06 -25.63
CA GLU A 277 23.84 9.80 -26.16
C GLU A 277 24.33 10.94 -27.07
N GLU A 278 23.48 11.47 -27.95
CA GLU A 278 23.81 12.59 -28.84
C GLU A 278 23.92 13.91 -28.06
N GLY A 279 23.05 14.12 -27.07
CA GLY A 279 22.95 15.37 -26.33
C GLY A 279 23.96 15.54 -25.19
N LEU A 280 24.31 14.45 -24.49
CA LEU A 280 25.26 14.44 -23.36
C LEU A 280 26.62 13.81 -23.71
N GLY A 281 26.72 12.98 -24.76
CA GLY A 281 27.93 12.22 -25.06
C GLY A 281 28.22 11.12 -24.02
N GLU A 282 27.22 10.72 -23.23
CA GLU A 282 27.33 9.74 -22.15
C GLU A 282 26.81 8.37 -22.59
N GLU A 283 27.47 7.31 -22.12
CA GLU A 283 27.01 5.95 -22.36
C GLU A 283 25.66 5.69 -21.67
N THR A 284 24.64 5.37 -22.47
CA THR A 284 23.28 5.16 -21.98
C THR A 284 22.86 3.70 -22.11
N ARG A 285 22.15 3.20 -21.10
CA ARG A 285 21.64 1.82 -21.07
C ARG A 285 20.12 1.80 -20.98
N ILE A 286 19.51 0.88 -21.72
CA ILE A 286 18.06 0.63 -21.63
C ILE A 286 17.86 -0.61 -20.79
N THR A 287 16.93 -0.54 -19.85
CA THR A 287 16.44 -1.71 -19.11
C THR A 287 14.93 -1.78 -19.24
N ILE A 288 14.44 -2.81 -19.93
CA ILE A 288 13.01 -3.11 -20.01
C ILE A 288 12.72 -4.15 -18.93
N LEU A 289 12.05 -3.73 -17.85
CA LEU A 289 11.77 -4.63 -16.72
C LEU A 289 10.83 -5.77 -17.14
N GLY A 290 9.86 -5.47 -18.01
CA GLY A 290 8.90 -6.45 -18.51
C GLY A 290 8.15 -7.17 -17.38
N HIS A 291 7.94 -8.48 -17.54
CA HIS A 291 7.04 -9.26 -16.69
C HIS A 291 7.55 -9.54 -15.27
N VAL A 292 8.78 -9.15 -14.92
CA VAL A 292 9.24 -9.20 -13.52
C VAL A 292 8.33 -8.36 -12.61
N GLN A 293 7.65 -7.35 -13.18
CA GLN A 293 6.68 -6.49 -12.52
C GLN A 293 5.36 -7.20 -12.16
N ARG A 294 5.01 -8.29 -12.85
CA ARG A 294 3.81 -9.13 -12.57
C ARG A 294 4.13 -10.33 -11.68
N GLY A 295 5.40 -10.73 -11.65
CA GLY A 295 5.86 -11.90 -10.91
C GLY A 295 6.25 -11.62 -9.46
N GLY A 296 6.63 -12.68 -8.74
CA GLY A 296 7.10 -12.60 -7.35
C GLY A 296 6.00 -12.76 -6.32
N ALA A 297 6.40 -12.85 -5.05
CA ALA A 297 5.47 -12.89 -3.93
C ALA A 297 4.80 -11.50 -3.77
N PRO A 298 3.51 -11.44 -3.38
CA PRO A 298 2.84 -10.18 -3.11
C PRO A 298 3.46 -9.46 -1.91
N SER A 299 3.45 -8.13 -1.95
CA SER A 299 3.76 -7.27 -0.80
C SER A 299 2.78 -7.52 0.35
N ALA A 300 3.08 -7.02 1.54
CA ALA A 300 2.15 -7.12 2.66
C ALA A 300 0.78 -6.49 2.35
N PHE A 301 0.78 -5.32 1.71
CA PHE A 301 -0.42 -4.63 1.25
C PHE A 301 -1.28 -5.53 0.34
N ASP A 302 -0.69 -6.08 -0.71
CA ASP A 302 -1.36 -7.00 -1.64
C ASP A 302 -1.63 -8.40 -1.07
N ARG A 303 -1.42 -8.61 0.23
CA ARG A 303 -1.92 -9.79 0.95
C ARG A 303 -3.10 -9.47 1.84
N TYR A 304 -2.98 -8.46 2.70
CA TYR A 304 -4.06 -8.14 3.63
C TYR A 304 -5.21 -7.42 2.92
N PHE A 305 -4.94 -6.48 2.01
CA PHE A 305 -6.00 -5.71 1.36
C PHE A 305 -6.92 -6.58 0.48
N PRO A 306 -6.39 -7.47 -0.39
CA PRO A 306 -7.25 -8.39 -1.14
C PRO A 306 -8.00 -9.38 -0.23
N THR A 307 -7.45 -9.70 0.95
CA THR A 307 -8.17 -10.49 1.97
C THR A 307 -9.40 -9.74 2.48
N LEU A 308 -9.28 -8.43 2.74
CA LEU A 308 -10.42 -7.59 3.14
C LEU A 308 -11.46 -7.49 2.02
N LEU A 309 -11.02 -7.33 0.78
CA LEU A 309 -11.90 -7.30 -0.39
C LEU A 309 -12.67 -8.62 -0.55
N GLY A 310 -11.98 -9.76 -0.44
CA GLY A 310 -12.61 -11.06 -0.60
C GLY A 310 -13.63 -11.37 0.50
N TYR A 311 -13.35 -10.98 1.75
CA TYR A 311 -14.32 -11.04 2.84
C TYR A 311 -15.55 -10.18 2.52
N THR A 312 -15.32 -8.91 2.19
CA THR A 312 -16.39 -7.95 1.92
C THR A 312 -17.20 -8.32 0.69
N ALA A 313 -16.62 -8.99 -0.31
CA ALA A 313 -17.32 -9.47 -1.49
C ALA A 313 -18.43 -10.46 -1.13
N ILE A 314 -18.18 -11.38 -0.20
CA ILE A 314 -19.20 -12.32 0.26
C ILE A 314 -20.26 -11.61 1.09
N GLU A 315 -19.86 -10.67 1.97
CA GLU A 315 -20.83 -9.88 2.75
C GLU A 315 -21.74 -9.02 1.85
N GLU A 316 -21.18 -8.39 0.82
CA GLU A 316 -21.93 -7.61 -0.17
C GLU A 316 -22.89 -8.50 -0.93
N LEU A 317 -22.46 -9.67 -1.42
CA LEU A 317 -23.32 -10.63 -2.11
C LEU A 317 -24.51 -11.08 -1.24
N LEU A 318 -24.26 -11.33 0.05
CA LEU A 318 -25.29 -11.80 0.99
C LEU A 318 -26.28 -10.70 1.41
N SER A 319 -25.83 -9.45 1.49
CA SER A 319 -26.64 -8.32 1.97
C SER A 319 -27.33 -7.55 0.84
N ALA A 320 -26.82 -7.60 -0.38
CA ALA A 320 -27.34 -6.89 -1.54
C ALA A 320 -28.68 -7.46 -2.03
N PRO A 321 -29.71 -6.61 -2.28
CA PRO A 321 -30.96 -7.09 -2.85
C PRO A 321 -30.75 -7.63 -4.29
N PRO A 322 -31.59 -8.57 -4.77
CA PRO A 322 -31.39 -9.21 -6.08
C PRO A 322 -31.38 -8.26 -7.29
N ASP A 323 -32.00 -7.09 -7.19
CA ASP A 323 -32.02 -6.11 -8.28
C ASP A 323 -30.80 -5.17 -8.25
N ARG A 324 -29.99 -5.18 -7.18
CA ARG A 324 -28.80 -4.34 -7.04
C ARG A 324 -27.87 -4.53 -8.23
N GLU A 325 -27.46 -3.42 -8.84
CA GLU A 325 -26.49 -3.45 -9.92
C GLU A 325 -25.14 -4.02 -9.43
N PRO A 326 -24.35 -4.66 -10.32
CA PRO A 326 -23.04 -5.17 -9.95
C PRO A 326 -22.15 -4.10 -9.35
N GLN A 327 -21.48 -4.45 -8.25
CA GLN A 327 -20.55 -3.56 -7.57
C GLN A 327 -19.11 -3.98 -7.85
N ILE A 328 -18.22 -3.01 -7.96
CA ILE A 328 -16.79 -3.21 -7.75
C ILE A 328 -16.48 -2.89 -6.29
N LEU A 329 -15.73 -3.77 -5.63
CA LEU A 329 -15.13 -3.45 -4.34
C LEU A 329 -13.68 -3.01 -4.56
N GLY A 330 -13.39 -1.83 -4.06
CA GLY A 330 -12.06 -1.24 -4.06
C GLY A 330 -11.72 -0.65 -2.70
N ILE A 331 -10.53 -0.06 -2.60
CA ILE A 331 -10.18 0.81 -1.48
C ILE A 331 -10.42 2.25 -1.89
N ARG A 332 -11.15 2.99 -1.06
CA ARG A 332 -11.16 4.44 -1.13
C ARG A 332 -10.90 4.97 0.25
N GLU A 333 -10.04 5.95 0.36
CA GLU A 333 -9.82 6.60 1.65
C GLU A 333 -9.37 5.60 2.74
N ASN A 334 -8.55 4.61 2.34
CA ASN A 334 -8.10 3.48 3.15
C ASN A 334 -9.23 2.59 3.72
N ARG A 335 -10.40 2.57 3.08
CA ARG A 335 -11.58 1.77 3.45
C ARG A 335 -12.11 0.98 2.26
N VAL A 336 -12.55 -0.25 2.51
CA VAL A 336 -13.24 -1.03 1.48
C VAL A 336 -14.57 -0.35 1.19
N THR A 337 -14.76 0.04 -0.07
CA THR A 337 -15.94 0.79 -0.52
C THR A 337 -16.51 0.16 -1.79
N PRO A 338 -17.82 -0.12 -1.83
CA PRO A 338 -18.48 -0.53 -3.06
C PRO A 338 -18.71 0.67 -3.99
N ALA A 339 -18.58 0.45 -5.29
CA ALA A 339 -18.96 1.41 -6.32
C ALA A 339 -19.65 0.69 -7.49
N PRO A 340 -20.62 1.33 -8.17
CA PRO A 340 -21.26 0.74 -9.35
C PRO A 340 -20.24 0.35 -10.41
N LEU A 341 -20.28 -0.92 -10.83
CA LEU A 341 -19.27 -1.50 -11.72
C LEU A 341 -19.19 -0.74 -13.04
N MET A 342 -20.33 -0.51 -13.69
CA MET A 342 -20.33 0.12 -15.01
C MET A 342 -19.94 1.60 -14.95
N ALA A 343 -20.34 2.34 -13.93
CA ALA A 343 -19.89 3.72 -13.75
C ALA A 343 -18.36 3.82 -13.62
N CYS A 344 -17.74 2.84 -12.95
CA CYS A 344 -16.28 2.75 -12.84
C CYS A 344 -15.62 2.41 -14.19
N VAL A 345 -16.16 1.42 -14.91
CA VAL A 345 -15.67 1.04 -16.26
C VAL A 345 -15.76 2.22 -17.22
N GLU A 346 -16.90 2.91 -17.28
CA GLU A 346 -17.11 4.07 -18.15
C GLU A 346 -16.13 5.20 -17.83
N LYS A 347 -15.90 5.49 -16.54
CA LYS A 347 -14.92 6.50 -16.13
C LYS A 347 -13.49 6.12 -16.53
N THR A 348 -13.11 4.84 -16.44
CA THR A 348 -11.80 4.36 -16.90
C THR A 348 -11.66 4.49 -18.42
N GLN A 349 -12.69 4.12 -19.18
CA GLN A 349 -12.68 4.27 -20.64
C GLN A 349 -12.63 5.74 -21.08
N ALA A 350 -13.24 6.64 -20.32
CA ALA A 350 -13.18 8.07 -20.56
C ALA A 350 -11.74 8.63 -20.49
N VAL A 351 -10.90 8.11 -19.59
CA VAL A 351 -9.47 8.51 -19.54
C VAL A 351 -8.77 8.14 -20.83
N ALA A 352 -8.95 6.89 -21.30
CA ALA A 352 -8.34 6.44 -22.55
C ALA A 352 -8.85 7.23 -23.77
N ALA A 353 -10.14 7.58 -23.78
CA ALA A 353 -10.74 8.41 -24.82
C ALA A 353 -10.16 9.84 -24.82
N ALA A 354 -9.97 10.46 -23.64
CA ALA A 354 -9.39 11.78 -23.51
C ALA A 354 -7.93 11.81 -24.03
N ILE A 355 -7.12 10.81 -23.66
CA ILE A 355 -5.74 10.67 -24.16
C ILE A 355 -5.73 10.49 -25.68
N ALA A 356 -6.62 9.66 -26.23
CA ALA A 356 -6.73 9.44 -27.68
C ALA A 356 -7.20 10.69 -28.43
N ALA A 357 -7.96 11.57 -27.78
CA ALA A 357 -8.42 12.85 -28.31
C ALA A 357 -7.42 14.00 -28.10
N HIS A 358 -6.23 13.73 -27.55
CA HIS A 358 -5.22 14.73 -27.16
C HIS A 358 -5.71 15.74 -26.10
N ASP A 359 -6.74 15.40 -25.32
CA ASP A 359 -7.25 16.20 -24.22
C ASP A 359 -6.61 15.75 -22.89
N TYR A 360 -5.34 16.12 -22.73
CA TYR A 360 -4.51 15.67 -21.61
C TYR A 360 -4.88 16.34 -20.27
N GLU A 361 -5.40 17.57 -20.30
CA GLU A 361 -5.91 18.24 -19.08
C GLU A 361 -7.12 17.48 -18.53
N HIS A 362 -8.08 17.12 -19.41
CA HIS A 362 -9.22 16.32 -19.00
C HIS A 362 -8.81 14.90 -18.55
N ALA A 363 -7.83 14.27 -19.20
CA ALA A 363 -7.29 12.99 -18.75
C ALA A 363 -6.73 13.05 -17.32
N MET A 364 -5.98 14.11 -16.98
CA MET A 364 -5.45 14.36 -15.64
C MET A 364 -6.56 14.64 -14.62
N GLU A 365 -7.63 15.34 -15.01
CA GLU A 365 -8.81 15.55 -14.16
C GLU A 365 -9.53 14.24 -13.83
N LEU A 366 -9.72 13.36 -14.83
CA LEU A 366 -10.41 12.09 -14.66
C LEU A 366 -9.66 11.12 -13.72
N ARG A 367 -8.31 11.16 -13.71
CA ARG A 367 -7.46 10.44 -12.75
C ARG A 367 -7.61 10.93 -11.30
N GLY A 368 -8.07 12.16 -11.12
CA GLY A 368 -8.40 12.74 -9.81
C GLY A 368 -7.28 13.52 -9.14
N GLY A 369 -7.64 14.23 -8.07
CA GLY A 369 -6.76 15.21 -7.41
C GLY A 369 -5.46 14.62 -6.86
N SER A 370 -5.50 13.42 -6.29
CA SER A 370 -4.28 12.78 -5.74
C SER A 370 -3.25 12.47 -6.82
N PHE A 371 -3.68 12.07 -8.02
CA PHE A 371 -2.76 11.79 -9.14
C PHE A 371 -2.11 13.08 -9.64
N ARG A 372 -2.90 14.15 -9.81
CA ARG A 372 -2.41 15.49 -10.19
C ARG A 372 -1.42 16.06 -9.18
N GLU A 373 -1.73 15.95 -7.89
CA GLU A 373 -0.84 16.41 -6.81
C GLU A 373 0.49 15.65 -6.82
N SER A 374 0.45 14.33 -6.97
CA SER A 374 1.66 13.51 -7.10
C SER A 374 2.46 13.88 -8.34
N TYR A 375 1.81 14.18 -9.46
CA TYR A 375 2.48 14.64 -10.68
C TYR A 375 3.24 15.95 -10.47
N HIS A 376 2.59 16.98 -9.91
CA HIS A 376 3.27 18.26 -9.63
C HIS A 376 4.41 18.11 -8.62
N THR A 377 4.19 17.30 -7.56
CA THR A 377 5.24 17.01 -6.57
C THR A 377 6.43 16.30 -7.21
N ALA A 378 6.18 15.33 -8.10
CA ALA A 378 7.21 14.62 -8.84
C ALA A 378 8.03 15.60 -9.69
N LEU A 379 7.39 16.44 -10.49
CA LEU A 379 8.08 17.43 -11.33
C LEU A 379 9.01 18.34 -10.53
N THR A 380 8.56 18.83 -9.37
CA THR A 380 9.41 19.68 -8.52
C THR A 380 10.61 18.91 -7.96
N LEU A 381 10.39 17.69 -7.45
CA LEU A 381 11.46 16.90 -6.81
C LEU A 381 12.55 16.43 -7.76
N MET A 382 12.24 16.36 -9.07
CA MET A 382 13.14 15.87 -10.12
C MET A 382 13.95 16.96 -10.79
N ARG A 383 13.70 18.23 -10.44
CA ARG A 383 14.53 19.34 -10.92
C ARG A 383 15.99 19.15 -10.53
N ALA A 384 16.88 19.58 -11.41
CA ALA A 384 18.31 19.61 -11.13
C ALA A 384 18.67 20.66 -10.07
N THR A 385 18.01 21.81 -10.13
CA THR A 385 18.20 22.95 -9.23
C THR A 385 16.84 23.53 -8.84
N PRO A 386 16.72 24.14 -7.65
CA PRO A 386 15.50 24.83 -7.26
C PRO A 386 15.22 26.02 -8.18
N HIS A 387 13.98 26.49 -8.23
CA HIS A 387 13.68 27.81 -8.77
C HIS A 387 14.43 28.91 -8.00
N GLU A 388 14.80 29.96 -8.72
CA GLU A 388 15.25 31.18 -8.05
C GLU A 388 14.07 31.82 -7.29
N PRO A 389 14.28 32.26 -6.04
CA PRO A 389 13.26 33.00 -5.32
C PRO A 389 12.85 34.25 -6.09
N GLU A 390 11.56 34.60 -6.06
CA GLU A 390 11.09 35.81 -6.71
C GLU A 390 11.73 37.06 -6.07
N PRO A 391 12.08 38.11 -6.84
CA PRO A 391 12.65 39.33 -6.28
C PRO A 391 11.73 39.95 -5.21
N GLY A 392 12.24 40.08 -3.98
CA GLY A 392 11.47 40.62 -2.85
C GLY A 392 10.60 39.61 -2.10
N GLN A 393 10.60 38.33 -2.51
CA GLN A 393 9.90 37.26 -1.81
C GLN A 393 10.43 37.07 -0.38
N ARG A 394 9.52 36.90 0.59
CA ARG A 394 9.88 36.53 1.96
C ARG A 394 10.48 35.13 1.99
N ARG A 395 11.69 35.02 2.53
CA ARG A 395 12.42 33.75 2.66
C ARG A 395 12.37 33.25 4.10
N LEU A 396 11.38 32.41 4.40
CA LEU A 396 11.24 31.77 5.71
C LEU A 396 12.45 30.88 6.03
N ARG A 397 12.83 30.81 7.31
CA ARG A 397 13.83 29.85 7.82
C ARG A 397 13.14 28.69 8.52
N LEU A 398 12.98 27.57 7.83
CA LEU A 398 12.21 26.41 8.30
C LEU A 398 13.14 25.29 8.76
N ALA A 399 12.99 24.84 10.01
CA ALA A 399 13.78 23.76 10.57
C ALA A 399 13.09 22.40 10.43
N VAL A 400 13.86 21.36 10.12
CA VAL A 400 13.43 19.96 10.10
C VAL A 400 14.31 19.14 11.04
N LEU A 401 13.67 18.28 11.84
CA LEU A 401 14.36 17.37 12.76
C LEU A 401 13.69 16.01 12.80
N ASN A 402 14.47 14.97 13.13
CA ASN A 402 13.96 13.63 13.37
C ASN A 402 13.96 13.33 14.87
N CYS A 403 12.90 12.70 15.40
CA CYS A 403 12.82 12.33 16.81
C CYS A 403 12.08 11.00 17.03
N GLY A 404 12.55 10.19 17.99
CA GLY A 404 12.05 8.86 18.28
C GLY A 404 12.96 7.74 17.73
N ALA A 405 12.41 6.53 17.65
CA ALA A 405 13.08 5.40 17.02
C ALA A 405 13.25 5.66 15.51
N PRO A 406 14.35 5.21 14.88
CA PRO A 406 14.47 5.25 13.43
C PRO A 406 13.30 4.49 12.77
N ALA A 407 12.71 5.10 11.75
CA ALA A 407 11.70 4.50 10.90
C ALA A 407 12.10 4.70 9.45
N ALA A 408 11.93 3.65 8.62
CA ALA A 408 12.20 3.75 7.21
C ALA A 408 11.28 4.82 6.57
N GLY A 409 11.85 5.72 5.77
CA GLY A 409 11.14 6.85 5.17
C GLY A 409 11.35 8.21 5.86
N MET A 410 11.99 8.27 7.03
CA MET A 410 12.38 9.54 7.66
C MET A 410 13.27 10.39 6.75
N ASN A 411 14.30 9.79 6.16
CA ASN A 411 15.18 10.46 5.20
C ASN A 411 14.42 10.94 3.96
N THR A 412 13.46 10.15 3.47
CA THR A 412 12.61 10.51 2.33
C THR A 412 11.75 11.74 2.65
N ALA A 413 11.15 11.80 3.83
CA ALA A 413 10.39 12.96 4.30
C ALA A 413 11.27 14.21 4.43
N VAL A 414 12.47 14.09 5.02
CA VAL A 414 13.43 15.20 5.11
C VAL A 414 13.83 15.69 3.71
N ARG A 415 14.15 14.77 2.79
CA ARG A 415 14.49 15.10 1.41
C ARG A 415 13.38 15.90 0.73
N ALA A 416 12.14 15.43 0.85
CA ALA A 416 10.99 16.09 0.24
C ALA A 416 10.79 17.49 0.82
N ALA A 417 10.83 17.63 2.15
CA ALA A 417 10.72 18.94 2.80
C ALA A 417 11.83 19.91 2.38
N VAL A 418 13.09 19.46 2.33
CA VAL A 418 14.24 20.29 1.94
C VAL A 418 14.14 20.72 0.48
N ARG A 419 13.89 19.78 -0.45
CA ARG A 419 13.80 20.12 -1.89
C ARG A 419 12.60 21.02 -2.18
N LEU A 420 11.41 20.70 -1.68
CA LEU A 420 10.23 21.52 -1.93
C LEU A 420 10.35 22.91 -1.27
N GLY A 421 10.96 23.00 -0.08
CA GLY A 421 11.14 24.27 0.63
C GLY A 421 12.15 25.18 -0.05
N THR A 422 13.27 24.60 -0.50
CA THR A 422 14.26 25.35 -1.29
C THR A 422 13.74 25.74 -2.66
N ASP A 423 12.94 24.90 -3.33
CA ASP A 423 12.28 25.24 -4.60
C ASP A 423 11.33 26.43 -4.47
N LYS A 424 10.60 26.51 -3.34
CA LYS A 424 9.75 27.67 -3.00
C LYS A 424 10.55 28.89 -2.53
N GLY A 425 11.88 28.85 -2.53
CA GLY A 425 12.75 29.97 -2.18
C GLY A 425 13.03 30.15 -0.69
N HIS A 426 12.59 29.24 0.18
CA HIS A 426 12.84 29.29 1.62
C HIS A 426 14.22 28.74 1.99
N ILE A 427 14.67 29.05 3.21
CA ILE A 427 15.94 28.56 3.77
C ILE A 427 15.61 27.37 4.67
N MET A 428 16.12 26.20 4.31
CA MET A 428 15.87 24.97 5.05
C MET A 428 17.01 24.71 6.03
N LEU A 429 16.67 24.36 7.27
CA LEU A 429 17.60 24.08 8.36
C LEU A 429 17.42 22.63 8.81
N GLY A 430 18.50 21.86 8.86
CA GLY A 430 18.52 20.51 9.42
C GLY A 430 19.03 20.55 10.85
N VAL A 431 18.27 19.99 11.78
CA VAL A 431 18.68 19.85 13.19
C VAL A 431 19.14 18.42 13.40
N ARG A 432 20.37 18.25 13.89
CA ARG A 432 20.89 16.90 14.19
C ARG A 432 20.35 16.38 15.51
N ASN A 433 20.20 15.05 15.63
CA ASN A 433 19.94 14.35 16.89
C ASN A 433 18.72 14.89 17.68
N GLY A 434 17.64 15.21 16.96
CA GLY A 434 16.36 15.60 17.55
C GLY A 434 16.41 16.83 18.46
N PHE A 435 15.57 16.83 19.50
CA PHE A 435 15.50 17.92 20.47
C PHE A 435 16.80 18.13 21.28
N PRO A 436 17.54 17.08 21.69
CA PRO A 436 18.85 17.28 22.32
C PRO A 436 19.81 18.09 21.44
N GLY A 437 19.87 17.81 20.14
CA GLY A 437 20.71 18.60 19.24
C GLY A 437 20.17 20.01 19.00
N LEU A 438 18.85 20.21 18.99
CA LEU A 438 18.25 21.55 18.97
C LEU A 438 18.66 22.37 20.20
N ALA A 439 18.62 21.77 21.39
CA ALA A 439 19.06 22.39 22.64
C ALA A 439 20.58 22.68 22.68
N ASN A 440 21.36 21.97 21.87
CA ASN A 440 22.80 22.14 21.76
C ASN A 440 23.22 23.01 20.56
N GLY A 441 22.27 23.62 19.82
CA GLY A 441 22.58 24.45 18.65
C GLY A 441 23.12 23.68 17.45
N GLN A 442 22.84 22.38 17.33
CA GLN A 442 23.30 21.52 16.23
C GLN A 442 22.44 21.71 14.97
N VAL A 443 22.38 22.95 14.48
CA VAL A 443 21.57 23.37 13.33
C VAL A 443 22.48 23.70 12.15
N GLN A 444 22.18 23.15 10.98
CA GLN A 444 22.92 23.40 9.73
C GLN A 444 21.97 23.82 8.60
N GLU A 445 22.40 24.71 7.71
CA GLU A 445 21.63 25.01 6.50
C GLU A 445 21.68 23.82 5.52
N MET A 446 20.53 23.47 4.95
CA MET A 446 20.35 22.34 4.05
C MET A 446 20.07 22.84 2.63
N GLY A 447 21.01 22.62 1.71
CA GLY A 447 20.85 22.93 0.29
C GLY A 447 20.23 21.78 -0.51
N TRP A 448 19.91 22.04 -1.78
CA TRP A 448 19.31 21.06 -2.71
C TRP A 448 20.03 19.70 -2.75
N MET A 449 21.37 19.75 -2.80
CA MET A 449 22.24 18.58 -2.89
C MET A 449 22.59 17.95 -1.54
N SER A 450 22.25 18.59 -0.42
CA SER A 450 22.53 18.05 0.92
C SER A 450 21.73 16.78 1.24
N VAL A 451 20.64 16.55 0.50
CA VAL A 451 19.72 15.40 0.64
C VAL A 451 19.75 14.48 -0.60
N ALA A 452 20.81 14.56 -1.40
CA ALA A 452 20.99 13.68 -2.56
C ALA A 452 21.10 12.21 -2.12
N GLY A 453 20.36 11.31 -2.77
CA GLY A 453 20.32 9.88 -2.43
C GLY A 453 19.52 9.53 -1.17
N TRP A 454 18.86 10.49 -0.52
CA TRP A 454 18.04 10.23 0.68
C TRP A 454 16.65 9.67 0.36
N ALA A 455 16.25 9.62 -0.92
CA ALA A 455 14.94 9.11 -1.34
C ALA A 455 14.75 7.64 -0.96
N THR A 456 15.81 6.85 -1.14
CA THR A 456 15.80 5.38 -1.04
C THR A 456 16.44 4.86 0.24
N ARG A 457 17.06 5.75 1.05
CA ARG A 457 17.90 5.33 2.18
C ARG A 457 17.09 5.14 3.46
N GLY A 458 17.22 3.96 4.09
CA GLY A 458 16.71 3.70 5.43
C GLY A 458 17.38 4.50 6.55
N GLY A 459 16.88 4.37 7.79
CA GLY A 459 17.45 5.03 8.96
C GLY A 459 17.18 6.55 9.05
N SER A 460 18.08 7.29 9.70
CA SER A 460 17.98 8.74 9.92
C SER A 460 19.34 9.43 9.78
N GLU A 461 19.54 10.15 8.68
CA GLU A 461 20.79 10.88 8.37
C GLU A 461 20.99 12.14 9.21
N LEU A 462 19.90 12.78 9.65
CA LEU A 462 19.96 13.84 10.65
C LEU A 462 20.27 13.28 12.06
N GLY A 463 20.26 11.96 12.25
CA GLY A 463 20.23 11.35 13.57
C GLY A 463 18.86 11.52 14.23
N THR A 464 18.55 10.66 15.20
CA THR A 464 17.28 10.70 15.93
C THR A 464 17.51 10.21 17.35
N ASP A 465 16.75 10.74 18.30
CA ASP A 465 16.85 10.41 19.71
C ASP A 465 15.46 10.36 20.36
N ARG A 466 15.31 9.64 21.48
CA ARG A 466 14.05 9.47 22.22
C ARG A 466 13.93 10.38 23.44
N ASP A 467 14.99 11.12 23.79
CA ASP A 467 15.03 12.00 24.95
C ASP A 467 14.10 13.21 24.76
N LEU A 468 13.31 13.48 25.80
CA LEU A 468 12.40 14.61 25.85
C LEU A 468 13.13 15.86 26.38
N PRO A 469 12.77 17.06 25.90
CA PRO A 469 13.31 18.30 26.44
C PRO A 469 13.05 18.44 27.95
N THR A 470 14.10 18.61 28.75
CA THR A 470 13.95 19.09 30.13
C THR A 470 13.63 20.59 30.14
N LYS A 471 13.25 21.14 31.31
CA LYS A 471 13.06 22.60 31.46
C LYS A 471 14.30 23.42 31.09
N ALA A 472 15.49 22.91 31.42
CA ALA A 472 16.75 23.54 31.04
C ALA A 472 16.96 23.49 29.52
N ASP A 473 16.55 22.39 28.87
CA ASP A 473 16.63 22.25 27.42
C ASP A 473 15.68 23.19 26.71
N LEU A 474 14.46 23.40 27.21
CA LEU A 474 13.51 24.35 26.63
C LEU A 474 14.07 25.77 26.55
N TYR A 475 14.75 26.25 27.61
CA TYR A 475 15.45 27.53 27.56
C TYR A 475 16.53 27.57 26.47
N ARG A 476 17.31 26.50 26.33
CA ARG A 476 18.34 26.41 25.30
C ARG A 476 17.77 26.31 23.89
N ILE A 477 16.69 25.57 23.71
CA ILE A 477 15.94 25.47 22.44
C ILE A 477 15.40 26.85 22.04
N ALA A 478 14.81 27.60 22.99
CA ALA A 478 14.34 28.96 22.77
C ALA A 478 15.47 29.87 22.26
N ARG A 479 16.65 29.78 22.88
CA ARG A 479 17.85 30.50 22.45
C ARG A 479 18.30 30.08 21.04
N THR A 480 18.35 28.78 20.74
CA THR A 480 18.72 28.28 19.40
C THR A 480 17.74 28.78 18.33
N ILE A 481 16.43 28.78 18.61
CA ILE A 481 15.41 29.30 17.69
C ILE A 481 15.67 30.77 17.37
N GLU A 482 16.00 31.58 18.37
CA GLU A 482 16.31 33.00 18.19
C GLU A 482 17.64 33.21 17.43
N GLU A 483 18.70 32.50 17.82
CA GLU A 483 20.04 32.59 17.20
C GLU A 483 20.02 32.21 15.71
N HIS A 484 19.31 31.13 15.36
CA HIS A 484 19.17 30.67 13.98
C HIS A 484 17.99 31.29 13.23
N LYS A 485 17.20 32.12 13.92
CA LYS A 485 15.99 32.79 13.41
C LYS A 485 15.01 31.79 12.80
N ILE A 486 14.73 30.69 13.50
CA ILE A 486 13.81 29.65 13.03
C ILE A 486 12.38 30.20 13.05
N GLU A 487 11.70 30.15 11.92
CA GLU A 487 10.34 30.66 11.72
C GLU A 487 9.29 29.54 11.57
N GLY A 488 9.70 28.28 11.60
CA GLY A 488 8.80 27.13 11.59
C GLY A 488 9.56 25.83 11.83
N LEU A 489 8.89 24.84 12.41
CA LEU A 489 9.49 23.57 12.80
C LEU A 489 8.68 22.37 12.28
N LEU A 490 9.32 21.53 11.48
CA LEU A 490 8.86 20.21 11.07
C LEU A 490 9.56 19.13 11.91
N MET A 491 8.80 18.47 12.76
CA MET A 491 9.25 17.29 13.52
C MET A 491 8.79 16.04 12.77
N ILE A 492 9.72 15.16 12.38
CA ILE A 492 9.43 13.87 11.74
C ILE A 492 9.76 12.78 12.75
N GLY A 493 8.76 12.02 13.21
CA GLY A 493 9.05 11.15 14.33
C GLY A 493 7.91 10.40 14.98
N GLY A 494 8.32 9.68 16.02
CA GLY A 494 7.46 8.88 16.88
C GLY A 494 6.92 9.65 18.08
N TRP A 495 6.54 8.91 19.11
CA TRP A 495 5.89 9.43 20.32
C TRP A 495 6.71 10.53 21.01
N ALA A 496 8.01 10.32 21.20
CA ALA A 496 8.89 11.31 21.83
C ALA A 496 8.92 12.64 21.07
N GLY A 497 8.81 12.57 19.74
CA GLY A 497 8.70 13.73 18.87
C GLY A 497 7.44 14.54 19.12
N TYR A 498 6.29 13.85 19.18
CA TYR A 498 4.98 14.45 19.45
C TYR A 498 4.95 15.10 20.83
N GLU A 499 5.49 14.40 21.83
CA GLU A 499 5.52 14.89 23.21
C GLU A 499 6.46 16.09 23.36
N GLY A 500 7.65 16.08 22.74
CA GLY A 500 8.55 17.23 22.75
C GLY A 500 7.97 18.46 22.04
N ALA A 501 7.30 18.27 20.90
CA ALA A 501 6.60 19.37 20.21
C ALA A 501 5.41 19.90 21.03
N TYR A 502 4.64 19.02 21.66
CA TYR A 502 3.55 19.39 22.57
C TYR A 502 4.06 20.20 23.77
N GLN A 503 5.19 19.80 24.39
CA GLN A 503 5.82 20.56 25.47
C GLN A 503 6.21 21.97 25.02
N MET A 504 6.78 22.13 23.83
CA MET A 504 7.08 23.47 23.28
C MET A 504 5.81 24.31 23.07
N VAL A 505 4.71 23.72 22.58
CA VAL A 505 3.42 24.42 22.42
C VAL A 505 2.86 24.88 23.77
N GLN A 506 2.90 24.02 24.80
CA GLN A 506 2.42 24.36 26.15
C GLN A 506 3.24 25.49 26.79
N GLU A 507 4.51 25.59 26.43
CA GLU A 507 5.47 26.53 27.01
C GLU A 507 5.57 27.86 26.24
N ARG A 508 4.74 28.07 25.21
CA ARG A 508 4.60 29.36 24.50
C ARG A 508 4.37 30.58 25.42
N PRO A 509 3.60 30.51 26.52
CA PRO A 509 3.45 31.63 27.45
C PRO A 509 4.75 32.01 28.17
N ASN A 510 5.64 31.04 28.40
CA ASN A 510 6.93 31.25 29.09
C ASN A 510 8.06 31.59 28.12
N TYR A 511 7.98 31.10 26.87
CA TYR A 511 8.95 31.33 25.81
C TYR A 511 8.24 31.83 24.54
N PRO A 512 8.05 33.15 24.38
CA PRO A 512 7.34 33.71 23.22
C PRO A 512 7.96 33.35 21.86
N VAL A 513 9.25 32.99 21.83
CA VAL A 513 9.93 32.49 20.61
C VAL A 513 9.41 31.15 20.13
N PHE A 514 8.66 30.39 20.96
CA PHE A 514 7.94 29.18 20.52
C PHE A 514 6.65 29.50 19.76
N ASN A 515 6.28 30.78 19.59
CA ASN A 515 5.18 31.20 18.72
C ASN A 515 5.59 31.16 17.24
N ILE A 516 6.09 30.02 16.82
CA ILE A 516 6.32 29.64 15.43
C ILE A 516 5.38 28.48 15.07
N PRO A 517 5.00 28.32 13.80
CA PRO A 517 4.27 27.15 13.36
C PRO A 517 5.08 25.88 13.60
N MET A 518 4.41 24.88 14.16
CA MET A 518 5.00 23.57 14.45
C MET A 518 4.13 22.48 13.85
N ILE A 519 4.74 21.53 13.18
CA ILE A 519 4.02 20.38 12.62
C ILE A 519 4.77 19.07 12.87
N CYS A 520 4.03 18.06 13.31
CA CYS A 520 4.54 16.71 13.52
C CYS A 520 4.09 15.76 12.40
N LEU A 521 5.04 15.20 11.67
CA LEU A 521 4.85 14.13 10.69
C LEU A 521 5.06 12.76 11.37
N PRO A 522 4.04 11.86 11.36
CA PRO A 522 4.11 10.58 12.03
C PRO A 522 5.07 9.61 11.33
N ALA A 523 6.18 9.27 11.99
CA ALA A 523 7.14 8.28 11.53
C ALA A 523 7.51 7.31 12.67
N ALA A 524 6.94 6.12 12.64
CA ALA A 524 7.12 5.06 13.63
C ALA A 524 6.70 3.72 13.03
N ILE A 525 7.44 2.65 13.34
CA ILE A 525 7.07 1.31 12.87
C ILE A 525 5.83 0.76 13.58
N ASP A 526 5.59 1.21 14.82
CA ASP A 526 4.55 0.67 15.70
C ASP A 526 3.12 1.09 15.28
N ASN A 527 3.00 2.10 14.41
CA ASN A 527 1.74 2.76 14.06
C ASN A 527 0.91 3.19 15.28
N ASN A 528 1.61 3.75 16.28
CA ASN A 528 1.06 4.11 17.60
C ASN A 528 0.85 5.62 17.78
N LEU A 529 0.79 6.39 16.69
CA LEU A 529 0.67 7.85 16.76
C LEU A 529 -0.77 8.29 16.52
N PRO A 530 -1.32 9.18 17.37
CA PRO A 530 -2.68 9.68 17.17
C PRO A 530 -2.74 10.54 15.91
N GLY A 531 -3.92 10.59 15.31
CA GLY A 531 -4.19 11.44 14.15
C GLY A 531 -3.77 10.87 12.80
N SER A 532 -3.13 9.70 12.75
CA SER A 532 -2.85 8.98 11.52
C SER A 532 -3.31 7.53 11.62
N ASP A 533 -3.99 7.05 10.60
CA ASP A 533 -4.36 5.64 10.42
C ASP A 533 -3.11 4.79 10.06
N LEU A 534 -2.08 5.43 9.48
CA LEU A 534 -0.80 4.81 9.14
C LEU A 534 0.37 5.80 9.27
N SER A 535 1.38 5.45 10.06
CA SER A 535 2.65 6.20 10.15
C SER A 535 3.69 5.73 9.14
N VAL A 536 4.58 6.65 8.74
CA VAL A 536 5.72 6.33 7.88
C VAL A 536 6.64 5.32 8.58
N GLY A 537 7.02 4.28 7.86
CA GLY A 537 7.87 3.17 8.30
C GLY A 537 7.09 1.93 8.74
N ALA A 538 5.77 2.04 8.96
CA ALA A 538 4.95 0.92 9.38
C ALA A 538 4.74 -0.10 8.26
N ASP A 539 4.65 0.34 7.00
CA ASP A 539 4.53 -0.58 5.85
C ASP A 539 5.84 -1.33 5.60
N THR A 540 6.99 -0.67 5.70
CA THR A 540 8.30 -1.30 5.64
C THR A 540 8.47 -2.35 6.72
N ALA A 541 8.11 -2.02 7.96
CA ALA A 541 8.18 -2.98 9.05
C ALA A 541 7.26 -4.19 8.83
N LEU A 542 6.05 -3.95 8.33
CA LEU A 542 5.11 -5.01 8.01
C LEU A 542 5.65 -5.96 6.92
N ASN A 543 6.23 -5.41 5.84
CA ASN A 543 6.84 -6.22 4.78
C ASN A 543 8.03 -7.03 5.29
N ASN A 544 8.90 -6.45 6.13
CA ASN A 544 10.01 -7.16 6.77
C ASN A 544 9.53 -8.35 7.62
N ILE A 545 8.44 -8.16 8.39
CA ILE A 545 7.83 -9.25 9.17
C ILE A 545 7.28 -10.33 8.24
N VAL A 546 6.53 -9.95 7.21
CA VAL A 546 5.94 -10.89 6.25
C VAL A 546 7.00 -11.71 5.54
N GLU A 547 8.09 -11.10 5.10
CA GLU A 547 9.20 -11.80 4.45
C GLU A 547 9.92 -12.77 5.42
N ALA A 548 10.18 -12.33 6.65
CA ALA A 548 10.79 -13.19 7.67
C ALA A 548 9.89 -14.40 7.99
N VAL A 549 8.58 -14.15 8.15
CA VAL A 549 7.61 -15.21 8.39
C VAL A 549 7.52 -16.16 7.19
N ASP A 550 7.51 -15.67 5.95
CA ASP A 550 7.50 -16.55 4.78
C ASP A 550 8.72 -17.48 4.74
N LYS A 551 9.91 -16.97 5.07
CA LYS A 551 11.13 -17.80 5.20
C LYS A 551 10.98 -18.87 6.28
N ILE A 552 10.39 -18.51 7.43
CA ILE A 552 10.08 -19.46 8.51
C ILE A 552 9.08 -20.52 8.02
N LYS A 553 7.99 -20.11 7.36
CA LYS A 553 6.96 -21.02 6.85
C LYS A 553 7.51 -21.99 5.82
N GLN A 554 8.35 -21.53 4.89
CA GLN A 554 8.98 -22.38 3.88
C GLN A 554 9.86 -23.46 4.50
N TYR A 555 10.63 -23.12 5.55
CA TYR A 555 11.40 -24.11 6.32
C TYR A 555 10.49 -25.06 7.09
N ALA A 556 9.41 -24.55 7.67
CA ALA A 556 8.54 -25.28 8.57
C ALA A 556 7.65 -26.33 7.90
N VAL A 557 7.23 -26.18 6.63
CA VAL A 557 6.39 -27.19 5.95
C VAL A 557 7.06 -28.57 5.88
N ALA A 558 8.38 -28.64 6.03
CA ALA A 558 9.15 -29.88 6.07
C ALA A 558 9.14 -30.59 7.46
N SER A 559 8.57 -29.98 8.50
CA SER A 559 8.57 -30.50 9.87
C SER A 559 7.30 -30.06 10.59
N GLU A 560 6.45 -30.99 11.05
CA GLU A 560 5.19 -30.70 11.75
C GLU A 560 5.40 -29.82 13.00
N ARG A 561 5.33 -28.49 12.82
CA ARG A 561 5.81 -27.52 13.81
C ARG A 561 4.89 -26.30 13.94
N CYS A 562 4.75 -25.85 15.18
CA CYS A 562 4.16 -24.58 15.52
C CYS A 562 5.26 -23.54 15.80
N TYR A 563 5.15 -22.38 15.17
CA TYR A 563 6.05 -21.25 15.36
C TYR A 563 5.36 -20.15 16.14
N VAL A 564 5.96 -19.70 17.24
CA VAL A 564 5.54 -18.50 17.96
C VAL A 564 6.51 -17.38 17.58
N VAL A 565 6.01 -16.42 16.80
CA VAL A 565 6.78 -15.30 16.26
C VAL A 565 6.44 -14.04 17.05
N GLU A 566 7.45 -13.48 17.72
CA GLU A 566 7.34 -12.20 18.41
C GLU A 566 7.65 -11.04 17.46
N VAL A 567 6.72 -10.08 17.42
CA VAL A 567 6.82 -8.86 16.61
C VAL A 567 6.80 -7.61 17.51
N MET A 568 7.41 -6.53 17.01
CA MET A 568 7.44 -5.23 17.68
C MET A 568 6.06 -4.56 17.67
N GLY A 569 5.99 -3.31 18.14
CA GLY A 569 4.75 -2.55 18.30
C GLY A 569 4.54 -2.03 19.71
N ARG A 570 5.40 -2.39 20.68
CA ARG A 570 5.22 -2.10 22.10
C ARG A 570 3.81 -2.47 22.54
N TYR A 571 3.04 -1.50 23.03
CA TYR A 571 1.65 -1.69 23.45
C TYR A 571 0.62 -1.51 22.32
N CYS A 572 1.05 -1.30 21.08
CA CYS A 572 0.20 -1.22 19.89
C CYS A 572 0.28 -2.53 19.10
N GLY A 573 -0.84 -3.25 19.00
CA GLY A 573 -0.93 -4.53 18.31
C GLY A 573 -0.98 -4.46 16.79
N TYR A 574 -0.83 -3.28 16.17
CA TYR A 574 -1.00 -3.07 14.74
C TYR A 574 -0.15 -4.03 13.90
N LEU A 575 1.17 -4.05 14.13
CA LEU A 575 2.08 -4.93 13.38
C LEU A 575 1.68 -6.39 13.55
N ALA A 576 1.38 -6.84 14.77
CA ALA A 576 0.96 -8.22 15.02
C ALA A 576 -0.32 -8.60 14.27
N LEU A 577 -1.37 -7.77 14.34
CA LEU A 577 -2.63 -8.07 13.65
C LEU A 577 -2.47 -8.07 12.13
N MET A 578 -1.79 -7.06 11.60
CA MET A 578 -1.60 -6.92 10.15
C MET A 578 -0.68 -8.01 9.60
N SER A 579 0.38 -8.38 10.32
CA SER A 579 1.22 -9.52 9.97
C SER A 579 0.42 -10.84 10.02
N GLY A 580 -0.46 -11.01 11.00
CA GLY A 580 -1.32 -12.19 11.09
C GLY A 580 -2.25 -12.31 9.89
N LEU A 581 -2.87 -11.20 9.49
CA LEU A 581 -3.71 -11.12 8.29
C LEU A 581 -2.91 -11.40 7.01
N ALA A 582 -1.71 -10.83 6.87
CA ALA A 582 -0.89 -10.95 5.66
C ALA A 582 -0.19 -12.32 5.54
N THR A 583 0.03 -13.04 6.64
CA THR A 583 0.72 -14.33 6.65
C THR A 583 -0.23 -15.51 6.85
N GLY A 584 -1.49 -15.25 7.21
CA GLY A 584 -2.50 -16.26 7.50
C GLY A 584 -2.22 -17.02 8.80
N ALA A 585 -1.73 -16.31 9.84
CA ALA A 585 -1.49 -16.89 11.15
C ALA A 585 -2.78 -17.42 11.79
N GLU A 586 -2.68 -18.55 12.48
CA GLU A 586 -3.77 -19.18 13.22
C GLU A 586 -4.22 -18.33 14.41
N ARG A 587 -3.26 -17.71 15.08
CA ARG A 587 -3.53 -16.85 16.24
C ARG A 587 -2.65 -15.63 16.25
N VAL A 588 -3.25 -14.51 16.64
CA VAL A 588 -2.55 -13.27 16.94
C VAL A 588 -2.87 -12.84 18.37
N TYR A 589 -1.83 -12.64 19.17
CA TYR A 589 -1.94 -12.04 20.50
C TYR A 589 -1.50 -10.58 20.46
N ILE A 590 -2.41 -9.69 20.87
CA ILE A 590 -2.18 -8.24 20.89
C ILE A 590 -2.45 -7.67 22.28
N HIS A 591 -1.76 -6.59 22.64
CA HIS A 591 -1.91 -5.95 23.94
C HIS A 591 -3.35 -5.42 24.19
N GLU A 592 -4.06 -5.02 23.13
CA GLU A 592 -5.43 -4.55 23.17
C GLU A 592 -6.45 -5.58 23.67
N GLU A 593 -6.18 -6.88 23.49
CA GLU A 593 -7.08 -7.95 23.95
C GLU A 593 -6.59 -8.60 25.24
N GLY A 594 -5.29 -8.46 25.57
CA GLY A 594 -4.65 -9.25 26.62
C GLY A 594 -4.58 -10.73 26.24
N ILE A 595 -4.18 -11.56 27.21
CA ILE A 595 -4.07 -13.02 27.05
C ILE A 595 -4.55 -13.65 28.35
N THR A 596 -5.48 -14.58 28.27
CA THR A 596 -5.90 -15.42 29.42
C THR A 596 -5.46 -16.87 29.21
N LEU A 597 -5.38 -17.63 30.31
CA LEU A 597 -5.11 -19.08 30.22
C LEU A 597 -6.18 -19.81 29.40
N ALA A 598 -7.44 -19.40 29.49
CA ALA A 598 -8.53 -20.00 28.72
C ALA A 598 -8.35 -19.79 27.21
N ASP A 599 -7.87 -18.61 26.79
CA ASP A 599 -7.54 -18.34 25.39
C ASP A 599 -6.43 -19.30 24.92
N LEU A 600 -5.33 -19.39 25.69
CA LEU A 600 -4.19 -20.25 25.35
C LEU A 600 -4.58 -21.72 25.19
N LEU A 601 -5.43 -22.24 26.09
CA LEU A 601 -5.92 -23.61 26.02
C LEU A 601 -6.83 -23.83 24.80
N THR A 602 -7.69 -22.86 24.48
CA THR A 602 -8.55 -22.92 23.29
C THR A 602 -7.72 -22.92 22.01
N ASP A 603 -6.74 -22.02 21.93
CA ASP A 603 -5.83 -21.89 20.79
C ASP A 603 -4.97 -23.14 20.60
N LEU A 604 -4.50 -23.73 21.70
CA LEU A 604 -3.77 -24.99 21.69
C LEU A 604 -4.62 -26.16 21.17
N GLU A 605 -5.86 -26.32 21.63
CA GLU A 605 -6.71 -27.40 21.15
C GLU A 605 -7.08 -27.24 19.68
N MET A 606 -7.32 -26.00 19.21
CA MET A 606 -7.51 -25.73 17.78
C MET A 606 -6.28 -26.10 16.95
N LEU A 607 -5.06 -25.82 17.45
CA LEU A 607 -3.82 -26.24 16.79
C LEU A 607 -3.73 -27.77 16.76
N LYS A 608 -3.92 -28.45 17.89
CA LYS A 608 -3.87 -29.92 17.98
C LYS A 608 -4.86 -30.58 17.02
N GLU A 609 -6.09 -30.07 16.95
CA GLU A 609 -7.08 -30.57 15.99
C GLU A 609 -6.63 -30.34 14.55
N GLY A 610 -6.12 -29.15 14.23
CA GLY A 610 -5.58 -28.84 12.90
C GLY A 610 -4.48 -29.82 12.47
N PHE A 611 -3.50 -30.08 13.33
CA PHE A 611 -2.40 -31.02 13.05
C PHE A 611 -2.91 -32.47 12.91
N ARG A 612 -3.85 -32.91 13.75
CA ARG A 612 -4.48 -34.25 13.59
C ARG A 612 -5.22 -34.41 12.27
N ARG A 613 -5.77 -33.32 11.71
CA ARG A 613 -6.41 -33.30 10.38
C ARG A 613 -5.41 -33.17 9.22
N GLY A 614 -4.10 -33.19 9.49
CA GLY A 614 -3.05 -33.18 8.46
C GLY A 614 -2.42 -31.81 8.20
N LYS A 615 -2.70 -30.79 9.03
CA LYS A 615 -1.94 -29.52 9.00
C LYS A 615 -0.47 -29.79 9.31
N ARG A 616 0.42 -29.12 8.57
CA ARG A 616 1.88 -29.28 8.71
C ARG A 616 2.57 -28.14 9.43
N LEU A 617 1.89 -27.01 9.59
CA LEU A 617 2.45 -25.76 10.10
C LEU A 617 1.42 -25.05 10.96
N GLY A 618 1.80 -24.67 12.17
CA GLY A 618 1.10 -23.69 12.99
C GLY A 618 1.91 -22.40 13.09
N LEU A 619 1.24 -21.26 13.01
CA LEU A 619 1.84 -19.93 13.13
C LEU A 619 1.04 -19.10 14.13
N VAL A 620 1.73 -18.68 15.17
CA VAL A 620 1.23 -17.77 16.20
C VAL A 620 2.06 -16.51 16.12
N ILE A 621 1.40 -15.36 15.99
CA ILE A 621 2.06 -14.04 16.07
C ILE A 621 1.73 -13.40 17.40
N ARG A 622 2.76 -12.93 18.12
CA ARG A 622 2.62 -12.25 19.40
C ARG A 622 3.26 -10.87 19.32
N ASN A 623 2.51 -9.84 19.68
CA ASN A 623 3.08 -8.52 19.96
C ASN A 623 3.95 -8.58 21.23
N GLU A 624 5.12 -7.93 21.22
CA GLU A 624 6.15 -7.99 22.27
C GLU A 624 5.59 -7.72 23.69
N ASN A 625 4.68 -6.75 23.83
CA ASN A 625 4.04 -6.41 25.11
C ASN A 625 2.58 -6.86 25.19
N ALA A 626 2.19 -7.91 24.46
CA ALA A 626 0.81 -8.41 24.48
C ALA A 626 0.34 -8.76 25.91
N ASN A 627 1.24 -9.29 26.73
CA ASN A 627 1.00 -9.57 28.15
C ASN A 627 2.34 -9.65 28.92
N PRO A 628 2.41 -9.13 30.16
CA PRO A 628 3.64 -9.17 30.97
C PRO A 628 3.99 -10.57 31.51
N SER A 629 3.01 -11.45 31.70
CA SER A 629 3.20 -12.79 32.28
C SER A 629 3.23 -13.88 31.22
N TYR A 630 2.35 -13.80 30.22
CA TYR A 630 2.34 -14.72 29.08
C TYR A 630 3.34 -14.25 28.01
N THR A 631 4.61 -14.40 28.34
CA THR A 631 5.73 -14.10 27.43
C THR A 631 5.81 -15.12 26.29
N THR A 632 6.60 -14.81 25.26
CA THR A 632 6.85 -15.77 24.17
C THR A 632 7.42 -17.09 24.69
N ASP A 633 8.29 -17.04 25.70
CA ASP A 633 8.87 -18.24 26.33
C ASP A 633 7.81 -19.09 27.02
N VAL A 634 6.92 -18.45 27.80
CA VAL A 634 5.85 -19.14 28.52
C VAL A 634 4.88 -19.81 27.54
N ILE A 635 4.49 -19.11 26.47
CA ILE A 635 3.60 -19.68 25.45
C ILE A 635 4.28 -20.84 24.72
N CYS A 636 5.56 -20.70 24.36
CA CYS A 636 6.32 -21.78 23.74
C CYS A 636 6.41 -23.01 24.65
N ALA A 637 6.70 -22.81 25.95
CA ALA A 637 6.80 -23.90 26.92
C ALA A 637 5.45 -24.60 27.11
N LEU A 638 4.37 -23.84 27.26
CA LEU A 638 3.02 -24.39 27.40
C LEU A 638 2.60 -25.20 26.16
N PHE A 639 2.71 -24.60 24.98
CA PHE A 639 2.31 -25.26 23.73
C PHE A 639 3.22 -26.45 23.43
N GLY A 640 4.50 -26.37 23.79
CA GLY A 640 5.46 -27.46 23.61
C GLY A 640 5.14 -28.65 24.51
N GLU A 641 4.86 -28.43 25.80
CA GLU A 641 4.57 -29.52 26.74
C GLU A 641 3.22 -30.18 26.43
N GLU A 642 2.18 -29.40 26.22
CA GLU A 642 0.81 -29.90 26.02
C GLU A 642 0.52 -30.33 24.57
N GLY A 643 1.39 -29.93 23.63
CA GLY A 643 1.33 -30.27 22.21
C GLY A 643 2.30 -31.38 21.77
N ARG A 644 3.18 -31.87 22.66
CA ARG A 644 4.32 -32.76 22.34
C ARG A 644 3.99 -34.04 21.57
N ASP A 645 2.77 -34.55 21.71
CA ASP A 645 2.34 -35.77 21.03
C ASP A 645 1.83 -35.50 19.60
N VAL A 646 1.75 -34.22 19.20
CA VAL A 646 1.11 -33.77 17.95
C VAL A 646 2.03 -32.87 17.12
N PHE A 647 2.76 -31.94 17.74
CA PHE A 647 3.68 -31.03 17.03
C PHE A 647 4.79 -30.49 17.94
N ASP A 648 5.88 -30.07 17.31
CA ASP A 648 7.00 -29.37 17.96
C ASP A 648 6.76 -27.86 17.99
N VAL A 649 7.24 -27.15 19.02
CA VAL A 649 7.14 -25.68 19.10
C VAL A 649 8.49 -25.00 18.98
N ARG A 650 8.57 -23.90 18.21
CA ARG A 650 9.77 -23.08 18.04
C ARG A 650 9.49 -21.60 18.21
N GLN A 651 10.37 -20.92 18.93
CA GLN A 651 10.34 -19.48 19.13
C GLN A 651 11.12 -18.76 18.04
N ASN A 652 10.59 -17.62 17.58
CA ASN A 652 11.33 -16.64 16.78
C ASN A 652 11.04 -15.23 17.27
N ILE A 653 12.07 -14.51 17.71
CA ILE A 653 11.97 -13.09 18.06
C ILE A 653 12.62 -12.30 16.93
N LEU A 654 11.81 -11.62 16.11
CA LEU A 654 12.33 -10.94 14.93
C LEU A 654 13.20 -9.72 15.29
N GLY A 655 12.89 -9.06 16.42
CA GLY A 655 13.64 -7.91 16.92
C GLY A 655 13.79 -6.80 15.87
N HIS A 656 14.97 -6.19 15.82
CA HIS A 656 15.25 -5.01 15.00
C HIS A 656 15.29 -5.27 13.48
N LEU A 657 15.22 -6.53 13.03
CA LEU A 657 15.03 -6.85 11.60
C LEU A 657 13.80 -6.12 11.04
N GLN A 658 12.79 -5.90 11.88
CA GLN A 658 11.55 -5.23 11.53
C GLN A 658 11.75 -3.74 11.19
N GLN A 659 12.72 -3.06 11.79
CA GLN A 659 12.95 -1.62 11.55
C GLN A 659 13.79 -1.34 10.29
N GLY A 660 14.48 -2.36 9.78
CA GLY A 660 15.63 -2.19 8.90
C GLY A 660 15.34 -2.17 7.40
N GLY A 661 16.42 -1.98 6.66
CA GLY A 661 16.41 -1.97 5.21
C GLY A 661 16.05 -0.63 4.60
N ASP A 662 16.00 -0.61 3.27
CA ASP A 662 15.52 0.52 2.50
C ASP A 662 13.99 0.57 2.58
N PRO A 663 13.37 1.76 2.72
CA PRO A 663 11.92 1.91 2.80
C PRO A 663 11.22 1.31 1.58
N THR A 664 10.01 0.80 1.80
CA THR A 664 9.13 0.33 0.72
C THR A 664 8.69 1.50 -0.16
N PRO A 665 8.29 1.24 -1.43
CA PRO A 665 7.72 2.29 -2.28
C PRO A 665 6.56 3.01 -1.61
N PHE A 666 5.70 2.29 -0.88
CA PHE A 666 4.59 2.87 -0.14
C PHE A 666 5.06 3.93 0.86
N ASP A 667 6.01 3.57 1.74
CA ASP A 667 6.56 4.51 2.73
C ASP A 667 7.30 5.68 2.08
N ARG A 668 8.05 5.47 0.99
CA ARG A 668 8.73 6.54 0.26
C ARG A 668 7.74 7.56 -0.31
N ILE A 669 6.67 7.08 -0.93
CA ILE A 669 5.62 7.92 -1.53
C ILE A 669 4.82 8.64 -0.44
N GLN A 670 4.41 7.94 0.62
CA GLN A 670 3.65 8.52 1.73
C GLN A 670 4.46 9.59 2.47
N ALA A 671 5.74 9.31 2.77
CA ALA A 671 6.66 10.27 3.39
C ALA A 671 6.78 11.55 2.56
N THR A 672 6.91 11.41 1.24
CA THR A 672 6.98 12.53 0.30
C THR A 672 5.70 13.38 0.31
N ARG A 673 4.53 12.72 0.22
CA ARG A 673 3.21 13.39 0.22
C ARG A 673 2.96 14.14 1.52
N LEU A 674 3.20 13.51 2.67
CA LEU A 674 3.02 14.15 3.97
C LEU A 674 3.98 15.32 4.15
N ALA A 675 5.25 15.17 3.75
CA ALA A 675 6.23 16.25 3.84
C ALA A 675 5.86 17.47 2.99
N ALA A 676 5.32 17.27 1.77
CA ALA A 676 4.82 18.34 0.93
C ALA A 676 3.71 19.13 1.62
N ARG A 677 2.73 18.43 2.21
CA ARG A 677 1.63 19.05 2.97
C ARG A 677 2.09 19.74 4.25
N CYS A 678 3.07 19.17 4.95
CA CYS A 678 3.66 19.82 6.12
C CYS A 678 4.32 21.15 5.75
N LEU A 679 5.04 21.20 4.63
CA LEU A 679 5.69 22.41 4.17
C LEU A 679 4.67 23.48 3.78
N GLU A 680 3.63 23.12 3.04
CA GLU A 680 2.53 24.05 2.69
C GLU A 680 1.89 24.64 3.95
N PHE A 681 1.63 23.81 4.96
CA PHE A 681 1.11 24.25 6.25
C PHE A 681 2.04 25.24 6.95
N LEU A 682 3.34 24.92 7.06
CA LEU A 682 4.30 25.80 7.72
C LEU A 682 4.40 27.17 7.05
N ILE A 683 4.38 27.21 5.71
CA ILE A 683 4.45 28.46 4.95
C ILE A 683 3.20 29.31 5.20
N GLN A 684 2.01 28.71 5.14
CA GLN A 684 0.75 29.41 5.36
C GLN A 684 0.58 29.91 6.80
N GLU A 685 1.02 29.11 7.79
CA GLU A 685 0.91 29.49 9.20
C GLU A 685 1.93 30.55 9.62
N ALA A 686 3.10 30.63 8.97
CA ALA A 686 4.14 31.61 9.28
C ALA A 686 3.73 33.08 9.00
N GLU A 687 2.58 33.29 8.35
CA GLU A 687 1.97 34.61 8.11
C GLU A 687 0.99 35.02 9.21
N LYS A 688 0.57 34.08 10.07
CA LYS A 688 -0.42 34.33 11.12
C LYS A 688 0.22 34.91 12.38
N SER A 689 -0.55 35.73 13.10
CA SER A 689 -0.13 36.29 14.40
C SER A 689 -0.07 35.24 15.50
N GLU A 690 -0.92 34.22 15.41
CA GLU A 690 -0.99 33.09 16.35
C GLU A 690 -0.88 31.78 15.56
N PRO A 691 0.35 31.36 15.20
CA PRO A 691 0.55 30.17 14.38
C PRO A 691 0.20 28.90 15.14
N ALA A 692 -0.44 27.94 14.46
CA ALA A 692 -0.85 26.69 15.07
C ALA A 692 0.32 25.71 15.30
N GLY A 693 0.14 24.81 16.26
CA GLY A 693 1.02 23.66 16.48
C GLY A 693 0.20 22.39 16.27
N VAL A 694 0.49 21.61 15.24
CA VAL A 694 -0.35 20.48 14.81
C VAL A 694 0.43 19.20 14.61
N PHE A 695 -0.26 18.07 14.52
CA PHE A 695 0.23 16.86 13.89
C PHE A 695 -0.62 16.53 12.66
N ILE A 696 0.04 16.02 11.63
CA ILE A 696 -0.60 15.62 10.38
C ILE A 696 -0.83 14.10 10.38
N GLY A 697 -1.85 13.63 9.68
CA GLY A 697 -1.98 12.20 9.42
C GLY A 697 -3.10 11.88 8.45
N LEU A 698 -3.13 10.63 8.00
CA LEU A 698 -4.22 10.13 7.18
C LEU A 698 -5.37 9.72 8.09
N GLN A 699 -6.54 10.34 7.97
CA GLN A 699 -7.74 9.94 8.71
C GLN A 699 -8.88 9.67 7.74
N GLY A 700 -9.25 8.39 7.60
CA GLY A 700 -10.15 8.00 6.51
C GLY A 700 -9.56 8.44 5.17
N GLY A 701 -8.28 8.15 4.96
CA GLY A 701 -7.50 8.45 3.76
C GLY A 701 -7.41 9.92 3.31
N LYS A 702 -7.96 10.86 4.08
CA LYS A 702 -7.74 12.30 3.90
C LYS A 702 -6.62 12.77 4.80
N VAL A 703 -5.76 13.62 4.26
CA VAL A 703 -4.75 14.33 5.04
C VAL A 703 -5.48 15.31 5.96
N THR A 704 -5.31 15.13 7.27
CA THR A 704 -5.95 15.94 8.30
C THR A 704 -4.89 16.52 9.23
N PHE A 705 -5.06 17.78 9.61
CA PHE A 705 -4.25 18.46 10.61
C PHE A 705 -5.03 18.50 11.93
N THR A 706 -4.40 18.05 13.02
CA THR A 706 -5.00 18.01 14.35
C THR A 706 -4.14 18.81 15.31
N GLU A 707 -4.74 19.65 16.14
CA GLU A 707 -4.01 20.47 17.11
C GLU A 707 -3.19 19.62 18.08
N LEU A 708 -1.93 19.99 18.33
CA LEU A 708 -1.07 19.33 19.33
C LEU A 708 -1.69 19.38 20.72
N GLN A 709 -2.47 20.41 21.02
CA GLN A 709 -3.20 20.54 22.29
C GLN A 709 -4.19 19.38 22.53
N ASP A 710 -4.67 18.72 21.48
CA ASP A 710 -5.55 17.56 21.58
C ASP A 710 -4.81 16.24 21.86
N LEU A 711 -3.47 16.24 21.89
CA LEU A 711 -2.66 15.03 22.12
C LEU A 711 -3.08 14.26 23.40
N PRO A 712 -3.22 14.88 24.59
CA PRO A 712 -3.64 14.17 25.80
C PRO A 712 -5.08 13.65 25.74
N ARG A 713 -5.93 14.30 24.94
CA ARG A 713 -7.32 13.88 24.72
C ARG A 713 -7.36 12.62 23.86
N LEU A 714 -6.56 12.57 22.81
CA LEU A 714 -6.59 11.52 21.77
C LEU A 714 -5.73 10.29 22.08
N ALA A 715 -4.71 10.42 22.92
CA ALA A 715 -3.77 9.34 23.21
C ALA A 715 -3.70 8.95 24.69
N ASP A 716 -3.36 7.68 24.92
CA ASP A 716 -2.97 7.17 26.22
C ASP A 716 -1.46 7.37 26.38
N ALA A 717 -1.07 8.26 27.29
CA ALA A 717 0.34 8.60 27.48
C ALA A 717 1.15 7.48 28.15
N THR A 718 0.51 6.65 28.97
CA THR A 718 1.17 5.53 29.64
C THR A 718 1.50 4.43 28.65
N LEU A 719 0.55 4.12 27.77
CA LEU A 719 0.70 3.09 26.74
C LEU A 719 1.36 3.62 25.46
N GLN A 720 1.48 4.94 25.31
CA GLN A 720 2.01 5.61 24.12
C GLN A 720 1.32 5.15 22.83
N ARG A 721 -0.02 5.18 22.83
CA ARG A 721 -0.85 4.79 21.67
C ARG A 721 -2.16 5.59 21.60
N PRO A 722 -2.85 5.62 20.46
CA PRO A 722 -4.15 6.30 20.34
C PRO A 722 -5.21 5.58 21.18
N LYS A 723 -6.15 6.34 21.77
CA LYS A 723 -7.30 5.75 22.49
C LYS A 723 -8.27 5.04 21.55
N THR A 724 -8.36 5.54 20.31
CA THR A 724 -9.19 4.93 19.25
C THR A 724 -8.28 4.43 18.14
N GLN A 725 -8.36 3.14 17.84
CA GLN A 725 -7.49 2.46 16.89
C GLN A 725 -8.35 1.74 15.84
N LYS A 726 -8.56 2.35 14.67
CA LYS A 726 -9.50 1.83 13.66
C LYS A 726 -9.13 0.45 13.10
N TRP A 727 -7.83 0.13 13.06
CA TRP A 727 -7.35 -1.17 12.59
C TRP A 727 -7.87 -2.34 13.44
N LEU A 728 -8.36 -2.10 14.67
CA LEU A 728 -9.02 -3.11 15.49
C LEU A 728 -10.34 -3.62 14.90
N ASP A 729 -10.94 -2.90 13.95
CA ASP A 729 -12.14 -3.33 13.23
C ASP A 729 -11.85 -4.54 12.32
N LEU A 730 -10.57 -4.83 12.06
CA LEU A 730 -10.14 -5.97 11.25
C LEU A 730 -10.05 -7.29 12.04
N ARG A 731 -10.16 -7.24 13.37
CA ARG A 731 -10.03 -8.44 14.24
C ARG A 731 -11.04 -9.54 13.91
N PRO A 732 -12.34 -9.25 13.67
CA PRO A 732 -13.29 -10.30 13.28
C PRO A 732 -12.87 -11.00 11.97
N ILE A 733 -12.36 -10.24 11.00
CA ILE A 733 -11.88 -10.79 9.73
C ILE A 733 -10.66 -11.69 9.97
N ALA A 734 -9.70 -11.24 10.78
CA ALA A 734 -8.53 -12.03 11.13
C ALA A 734 -8.93 -13.37 11.79
N LYS A 735 -9.88 -13.35 12.72
CA LYS A 735 -10.41 -14.54 13.39
C LYS A 735 -11.07 -15.50 12.40
N ILE A 736 -11.95 -15.01 11.51
CA ILE A 736 -12.59 -15.87 10.49
C ILE A 736 -11.55 -16.49 9.56
N MET A 737 -10.57 -15.70 9.12
CA MET A 737 -9.51 -16.16 8.24
C MET A 737 -8.59 -17.19 8.89
N SER A 738 -8.58 -17.32 10.21
CA SER A 738 -7.66 -18.18 10.96
C SER A 738 -8.31 -19.47 11.50
N LEU A 739 -9.63 -19.60 11.42
CA LEU A 739 -10.35 -20.79 11.90
C LEU A 739 -9.79 -22.09 11.26
N PRO A 740 -9.74 -23.20 12.02
CA PRO A 740 -9.60 -24.52 11.41
C PRO A 740 -10.87 -24.80 10.59
N GLY A 741 -10.74 -25.46 9.43
CA GLY A 741 -11.87 -25.69 8.53
C GLY A 741 -13.08 -26.28 9.27
N LEU A 742 -14.23 -25.62 9.10
CA LEU A 742 -15.51 -25.99 9.72
C LEU A 742 -16.04 -27.33 9.20
#